data_AF-A0A8T1TXD6-F1
#
_entry.id   AF-A0A8T1TXD6-F1
#
_cell.length_a   1.000
_cell.length_b   1.000
_cell.length_c   1.000
_cell.angle_alpha   90.00
_cell.angle_beta   90.00
_cell.angle_gamma   90.00
#
_symmetry.space_group_name_H-M   'P 1'
#
loop_
_entity.id
_entity.type
_entity.pdbx_description
1 polymer ?
#
loop_
_entity_poly.entity_id
_entity_poly.type
_entity_poly.pdbx_seq_one_letter_code
_entity_poly.pdbx_strand_id
1 'polypeptide(L)'
;MSALLRFALLVLVVTLSPSPTQATNKYPIILVNGFSGWGRDELLGFRYWGGIQGDFQNELTAQGYTVYTAAVGPFASNWDRACELYAIIKGGQVDYGQKHSATHNHLRYGRNYTGLYPKWGTANSDGSINKVHLVGHSMGGQTVRMLAQLLVHGTTGAPIGEDPSSHTLFKGGKSWVHSITTISTPNQGTTLGNGFSTIGDSVKDLLAGVLSVVGILGDSAKMVYDAKLDQWGITTKHLSTGGAKEEATWVKTLSDVYYYSYTTVDTFDTRDLLLRKISLPNLLTMLLPLDPLAVFLGGRYAPDKLKLSTDWQPNDGVVNTFSMGSDGVGAAVTFAGASQLGKWNKMPLLNRLDHLAVVGITLHTQVLDLSSSRRLADAPAAVAKLDTAIVELTAATTSVETKSDLESLCQSPKNSYAQSYCTKMLEAAPTLHNRCCLSRTMSLFFSVALLLLSAVVSHATNTYPVVLVYGFGGWGRDELLGFKYWGGIQGDIQEELEALGYTVYTASIGPFSSNWDRACELYAQIKGGVTDYGAAHSTNYDHLRFGKNYTGLYPEWGETNSEGSVNKIHLIGHSMGGQTIRMLAQMLEKGTTGAPVEETTYTSPLFEGGHDWIHSITTISTPNQGTTLADGFSEIGDTIKDLLVSIINVLGIFGDSVDLLYDAQLDQWGITAKQDDETLQEYFDRAFSSSIFDSSFKDVSIWSLSVAGAKEESMWVETLDDVYYYSYATKDTFSTYNWKLQKISYPNILTMLLPLDVLSIFLGSRYAPDTLSLTTDWQPNDGAVNTISMNQDYVGDIVEFDGSSVIGKWNQMTQLTGLDHLAVTGITLLYQIFGIYEAHAELLYSLPVGLSSSRRLVVANSTVATNLDSAISSLTTAAASIQTQEDLEALCEDPINTYAENYCANMLNATLVNDTIATANATVEAATNTSINTDVSSTRMLRG
;
A
#
# COMPACT_ATOMS: atom_id res chain seq x y z
N MET A 1 9.02 -51.53 67.12
CA MET A 1 8.93 -51.48 65.64
C MET A 1 8.49 -50.12 65.07
N SER A 2 7.78 -49.26 65.82
CA SER A 2 7.35 -47.93 65.30
C SER A 2 8.45 -46.85 65.25
N ALA A 3 9.51 -46.96 66.08
CA ALA A 3 10.61 -45.99 66.09
C ALA A 3 11.68 -46.24 65.01
N LEU A 4 11.91 -47.50 64.63
CA LEU A 4 12.91 -47.88 63.62
C LEU A 4 12.46 -47.57 62.18
N LEU A 5 11.15 -47.62 61.89
CA LEU A 5 10.62 -47.19 60.59
C LEU A 5 10.67 -45.67 60.40
N ARG A 6 10.54 -44.88 61.48
CA ARG A 6 10.64 -43.41 61.40
C ARG A 6 12.09 -42.93 61.25
N PHE A 7 13.06 -43.67 61.79
CA PHE A 7 14.48 -43.35 61.61
C PHE A 7 15.00 -43.78 60.22
N ALA A 8 14.52 -44.90 59.67
CA ALA A 8 14.86 -45.32 58.31
C ALA A 8 14.28 -44.39 57.23
N LEU A 9 13.08 -43.82 57.46
CA LEU A 9 12.50 -42.82 56.55
C LEU A 9 13.21 -41.45 56.64
N LEU A 10 13.74 -41.08 57.82
CA LEU A 10 14.50 -39.84 57.98
C LEU A 10 15.91 -39.95 57.37
N VAL A 11 16.55 -41.12 57.44
CA VAL A 11 17.88 -41.35 56.83
C VAL A 11 17.79 -41.47 55.31
N LEU A 12 16.70 -42.01 54.74
CA LEU A 12 16.50 -42.03 53.29
C LEU A 12 16.15 -40.64 52.70
N VAL A 13 15.59 -39.74 53.50
CA VAL A 13 15.31 -38.34 53.10
C VAL A 13 16.55 -37.44 53.25
N VAL A 14 17.52 -37.80 54.09
CA VAL A 14 18.77 -37.01 54.25
C VAL A 14 19.84 -37.41 53.21
N THR A 15 19.82 -38.62 52.63
CA THR A 15 20.74 -39.00 51.54
C THR A 15 20.25 -38.66 50.13
N LEU A 16 19.06 -38.07 49.99
CA LEU A 16 18.56 -37.44 48.76
C LEU A 16 18.32 -35.95 48.97
N SER A 17 19.20 -35.31 49.74
CA SER A 17 19.42 -33.88 49.51
C SER A 17 19.96 -33.77 48.09
N PRO A 18 19.28 -33.14 47.12
CA PRO A 18 19.96 -32.74 45.90
C PRO A 18 21.17 -31.95 46.38
N SER A 19 22.36 -32.49 46.13
CA SER A 19 23.59 -31.71 46.27
C SER A 19 23.33 -30.45 45.46
N PRO A 20 23.46 -29.24 46.01
CA PRO A 20 23.04 -28.03 45.31
C PRO A 20 23.78 -27.96 43.98
N THR A 21 23.09 -28.32 42.89
CA THR A 21 23.63 -28.24 41.55
C THR A 21 23.61 -26.76 41.19
N GLN A 22 24.70 -26.08 41.53
CA GLN A 22 24.94 -24.74 41.03
C GLN A 22 24.77 -24.74 39.51
N ALA A 23 24.25 -23.64 38.96
CA ALA A 23 24.31 -23.39 37.52
C ALA A 23 25.68 -23.86 37.01
N THR A 24 25.65 -24.78 36.04
CA THR A 24 26.86 -25.50 35.59
C THR A 24 27.93 -24.56 35.03
N ASN A 25 27.53 -23.34 34.69
CA ASN A 25 28.40 -22.24 34.36
C ASN A 25 27.78 -20.90 34.83
N LYS A 26 28.55 -19.81 34.70
CA LYS A 26 28.10 -18.43 34.95
C LYS A 26 28.44 -17.52 33.76
N TYR A 27 28.37 -18.06 32.55
CA TYR A 27 28.69 -17.30 31.36
C TYR A 27 27.70 -16.15 31.17
N PRO A 28 28.16 -14.94 30.79
CA PRO A 28 27.26 -13.84 30.53
C PRO A 28 26.28 -14.13 29.39
N ILE A 29 25.07 -13.59 29.51
CA ILE A 29 24.06 -13.59 28.45
C ILE A 29 24.15 -12.27 27.71
N ILE A 30 24.36 -12.33 26.39
CA ILE A 30 24.39 -11.16 25.51
C ILE A 30 23.11 -11.14 24.69
N LEU A 31 22.27 -10.15 24.93
CA LEU A 31 21.04 -9.90 24.18
C LEU A 31 21.36 -8.99 22.99
N VAL A 32 21.06 -9.47 21.77
CA VAL A 32 21.42 -8.79 20.51
C VAL A 32 20.16 -8.36 19.79
N ASN A 33 20.04 -7.06 19.52
CA ASN A 33 18.89 -6.48 18.83
C ASN A 33 18.74 -7.00 17.40
N GLY A 34 17.53 -6.90 16.85
CA GLY A 34 17.18 -7.26 15.48
C GLY A 34 17.42 -6.15 14.46
N PHE A 35 16.76 -6.28 13.31
CA PHE A 35 16.68 -5.24 12.29
C PHE A 35 15.96 -4.02 12.87
N SER A 36 16.44 -2.81 12.53
CA SER A 36 15.95 -1.53 13.09
C SER A 36 16.00 -1.40 14.62
N GLY A 37 16.78 -2.24 15.31
CA GLY A 37 16.87 -2.21 16.77
C GLY A 37 17.77 -1.10 17.32
N TRP A 38 17.52 -0.69 18.55
CA TRP A 38 18.20 0.44 19.20
C TRP A 38 18.93 0.03 20.49
N GLY A 39 19.83 0.92 20.93
CA GLY A 39 20.56 0.84 22.18
C GLY A 39 19.75 1.27 23.39
N ARG A 40 20.28 0.96 24.58
CA ARG A 40 19.60 1.28 25.85
C ARG A 40 19.34 2.78 25.97
N ASP A 41 20.31 3.63 25.62
CA ASP A 41 20.23 5.08 25.83
C ASP A 41 19.63 5.84 24.63
N GLU A 42 19.12 5.12 23.63
CA GLU A 42 18.44 5.66 22.45
C GLU A 42 16.91 5.72 22.70
N LEU A 43 16.16 6.41 21.82
CA LEU A 43 14.68 6.51 21.88
C LEU A 43 14.12 6.93 23.25
N LEU A 44 14.68 8.00 23.83
CA LEU A 44 14.25 8.56 25.11
C LEU A 44 14.27 7.54 26.29
N GLY A 45 15.08 6.49 26.17
CA GLY A 45 15.23 5.45 27.19
C GLY A 45 14.23 4.29 27.09
N PHE A 46 13.43 4.23 26.03
CA PHE A 46 12.58 3.07 25.75
C PHE A 46 13.43 1.84 25.44
N ARG A 47 13.25 0.73 26.17
CA ARG A 47 14.16 -0.42 26.12
C ARG A 47 13.76 -1.40 25.01
N TYR A 48 14.68 -1.72 24.10
CA TYR A 48 14.44 -2.77 23.08
C TYR A 48 14.11 -4.13 23.72
N TRP A 49 14.83 -4.49 24.77
CA TRP A 49 14.60 -5.70 25.57
C TRP A 49 13.84 -5.36 26.84
N GLY A 50 12.51 -5.41 26.77
CA GLY A 50 11.61 -5.13 27.88
C GLY A 50 10.49 -4.17 27.52
N GLY A 51 10.68 -3.27 26.56
CA GLY A 51 9.66 -2.38 26.00
C GLY A 51 8.70 -1.79 27.04
N ILE A 52 7.40 -2.09 26.88
CA ILE A 52 6.34 -1.68 27.79
C ILE A 52 6.24 -2.56 29.05
N GLN A 53 6.93 -3.70 29.08
CA GLN A 53 6.95 -4.63 30.22
C GLN A 53 7.99 -4.29 31.28
N GLY A 54 9.07 -3.59 30.93
CA GLY A 54 10.15 -3.21 31.85
C GLY A 54 11.54 -3.21 31.23
N ASP A 55 12.52 -3.74 31.95
CA ASP A 55 13.93 -3.79 31.53
C ASP A 55 14.50 -5.17 31.81
N PHE A 56 14.45 -6.04 30.81
CA PHE A 56 14.81 -7.45 30.97
C PHE A 56 16.27 -7.64 31.40
N GLN A 57 17.18 -6.75 31.02
CA GLN A 57 18.57 -6.82 31.52
C GLN A 57 18.61 -6.62 33.02
N ASN A 58 17.97 -5.57 33.54
CA ASN A 58 17.97 -5.27 34.97
C ASN A 58 17.22 -6.33 35.77
N GLU A 59 16.10 -6.83 35.25
CA GLU A 59 15.30 -7.87 35.89
C GLU A 59 16.05 -9.20 35.99
N LEU A 60 16.70 -9.63 34.91
CA LEU A 60 17.55 -10.84 34.94
C LEU A 60 18.80 -10.64 35.80
N THR A 61 19.37 -9.43 35.82
CA THR A 61 20.50 -9.10 36.69
C THR A 61 20.11 -9.14 38.17
N ALA A 62 18.93 -8.62 38.51
CA ALA A 62 18.38 -8.70 39.87
C ALA A 62 18.15 -10.15 40.32
N GLN A 63 17.88 -11.07 39.38
CA GLN A 63 17.79 -12.51 39.63
C GLN A 63 19.15 -13.21 39.75
N GLY A 64 20.26 -12.50 39.53
CA GLY A 64 21.62 -13.00 39.70
C GLY A 64 22.31 -13.48 38.43
N TYR A 65 21.72 -13.27 37.25
CA TYR A 65 22.39 -13.52 35.97
C TYR A 65 23.30 -12.34 35.59
N THR A 66 24.38 -12.61 34.86
CA THR A 66 25.16 -11.53 34.23
C THR A 66 24.61 -11.32 32.83
N VAL A 67 23.92 -10.21 32.59
CA VAL A 67 23.25 -9.93 31.32
C VAL A 67 23.73 -8.60 30.76
N TYR A 68 23.98 -8.57 29.46
CA TYR A 68 24.35 -7.37 28.71
C TYR A 68 23.48 -7.27 27.45
N THR A 69 23.05 -6.06 27.09
CA THR A 69 22.47 -5.79 25.77
C THR A 69 23.54 -5.22 24.84
N ALA A 70 23.74 -5.85 23.68
CA ALA A 70 24.60 -5.35 22.63
C ALA A 70 23.74 -4.76 21.50
N ALA A 71 23.98 -3.48 21.20
CA ALA A 71 23.22 -2.73 20.20
C ALA A 71 24.04 -2.55 18.93
N VAL A 72 23.93 -3.51 18.02
CA VAL A 72 24.58 -3.52 16.70
C VAL A 72 23.80 -2.69 15.69
N GLY A 73 24.43 -2.36 14.56
CA GLY A 73 23.91 -1.39 13.61
C GLY A 73 22.56 -1.81 13.01
N PRO A 74 21.50 -0.99 13.17
CA PRO A 74 20.10 -1.37 12.88
C PRO A 74 19.87 -1.87 11.46
N PHE A 75 20.71 -1.45 10.54
CA PHE A 75 20.57 -1.65 9.11
C PHE A 75 21.77 -2.35 8.46
N ALA A 76 22.86 -2.54 9.19
CA ALA A 76 24.08 -3.10 8.64
C ALA A 76 23.93 -4.58 8.24
N SER A 77 24.80 -5.07 7.36
CA SER A 77 24.82 -6.47 6.94
C SER A 77 25.09 -7.41 8.13
N ASN A 78 24.70 -8.69 8.05
CA ASN A 78 25.03 -9.65 9.13
C ASN A 78 26.54 -9.78 9.37
N TRP A 79 27.36 -9.58 8.33
CA TRP A 79 28.83 -9.53 8.46
C TRP A 79 29.28 -8.33 9.29
N ASP A 80 28.84 -7.13 8.91
CA ASP A 80 29.19 -5.89 9.62
C ASP A 80 28.72 -5.93 11.07
N ARG A 81 27.47 -6.35 11.29
CA ARG A 81 26.88 -6.52 12.62
C ARG A 81 27.64 -7.54 13.46
N ALA A 82 28.20 -8.60 12.86
CA ALA A 82 29.02 -9.57 13.57
C ALA A 82 30.37 -8.98 13.99
N CYS A 83 31.01 -8.17 13.13
CA CYS A 83 32.23 -7.42 13.46
C CYS A 83 31.98 -6.39 14.56
N GLU A 84 30.85 -5.67 14.51
CA GLU A 84 30.41 -4.74 15.55
C GLU A 84 30.15 -5.47 16.87
N LEU A 85 29.39 -6.56 16.84
CA LEU A 85 29.09 -7.37 18.03
C LEU A 85 30.38 -7.86 18.70
N TYR A 86 31.35 -8.30 17.91
CA TYR A 86 32.66 -8.70 18.42
C TYR A 86 33.34 -7.56 19.19
N ALA A 87 33.41 -6.36 18.61
CA ALA A 87 34.01 -5.20 19.25
C ALA A 87 33.22 -4.71 20.47
N ILE A 88 31.88 -4.76 20.43
CA ILE A 88 31.02 -4.39 21.56
C ILE A 88 31.26 -5.32 22.76
N ILE A 89 31.37 -6.64 22.55
CA ILE A 89 31.60 -7.58 23.65
C ILE A 89 33.05 -7.50 24.12
N LYS A 90 34.02 -7.60 23.20
CA LYS A 90 35.45 -7.74 23.52
C LYS A 90 36.11 -6.41 23.90
N GLY A 91 35.65 -5.31 23.33
CA GLY A 91 36.29 -4.00 23.34
C GLY A 91 37.29 -3.84 22.20
N GLY A 92 37.48 -2.60 21.76
CA GLY A 92 38.38 -2.24 20.66
C GLY A 92 37.65 -1.63 19.45
N GLN A 93 38.43 -1.30 18.42
CA GLN A 93 37.92 -0.72 17.18
C GLN A 93 37.32 -1.82 16.30
N VAL A 94 36.13 -1.57 15.74
CA VAL A 94 35.52 -2.46 14.75
C VAL A 94 36.41 -2.52 13.51
N ASP A 95 36.75 -3.72 13.04
CA ASP A 95 37.41 -3.97 11.76
C ASP A 95 36.48 -4.83 10.90
N TYR A 96 35.95 -4.24 9.82
CA TYR A 96 35.02 -4.89 8.90
C TYR A 96 35.73 -5.81 7.90
N GLY A 97 37.07 -5.79 7.82
CA GLY A 97 37.86 -6.55 6.87
C GLY A 97 38.22 -5.73 5.64
N GLN A 98 39.47 -5.85 5.18
CA GLN A 98 39.98 -5.00 4.10
C GLN A 98 39.34 -5.32 2.76
N LYS A 99 39.17 -6.60 2.45
CA LYS A 99 38.59 -7.01 1.16
C LYS A 99 37.09 -6.83 1.14
N HIS A 100 36.40 -7.13 2.24
CA HIS A 100 34.96 -6.91 2.40
C HIS A 100 34.61 -5.45 2.18
N SER A 101 35.25 -4.55 2.93
CA SER A 101 35.08 -3.11 2.81
C SER A 101 35.42 -2.57 1.41
N ALA A 102 36.49 -3.06 0.79
CA ALA A 102 36.84 -2.66 -0.58
C ALA A 102 35.82 -3.15 -1.61
N THR A 103 35.28 -4.36 -1.45
CA THR A 103 34.29 -4.95 -2.37
C THR A 103 32.94 -4.23 -2.26
N HIS A 104 32.55 -3.82 -1.06
CA HIS A 104 31.27 -3.17 -0.79
C HIS A 104 31.36 -1.65 -0.65
N ASN A 105 32.52 -1.07 -0.94
CA ASN A 105 32.76 0.38 -0.95
C ASN A 105 32.38 1.10 0.36
N HIS A 106 32.77 0.53 1.50
CA HIS A 106 32.67 1.17 2.83
C HIS A 106 34.02 1.15 3.55
N LEU A 107 34.12 1.86 4.67
CA LEU A 107 35.35 1.99 5.45
C LEU A 107 35.75 0.66 6.10
N ARG A 108 37.07 0.45 6.11
CA ARG A 108 37.88 -0.38 7.01
C ARG A 108 37.25 -0.59 8.39
N TYR A 109 37.26 0.53 9.10
CA TYR A 109 37.21 0.56 10.54
C TYR A 109 36.01 1.39 10.98
N GLY A 110 35.30 0.87 11.97
CA GLY A 110 34.17 1.54 12.60
C GLY A 110 34.53 2.13 13.96
N ARG A 111 33.53 2.20 14.84
CA ARG A 111 33.63 2.75 16.18
C ARG A 111 34.60 1.97 17.06
N ASN A 112 35.10 2.65 18.09
CA ASN A 112 35.86 2.03 19.16
C ASN A 112 34.97 1.83 20.39
N TYR A 113 34.84 0.60 20.85
CA TYR A 113 33.98 0.25 21.98
C TYR A 113 34.77 -0.05 23.24
N THR A 114 34.23 0.40 24.38
CA THR A 114 34.59 -0.19 25.67
C THR A 114 33.86 -1.53 25.78
N GLY A 115 34.61 -2.62 25.88
CA GLY A 115 34.03 -3.95 25.85
C GLY A 115 33.07 -4.20 27.01
N LEU A 116 31.88 -4.73 26.72
CA LEU A 116 30.92 -5.18 27.74
C LEU A 116 31.49 -6.31 28.59
N TYR A 117 32.32 -7.16 27.98
CA TYR A 117 33.00 -8.26 28.65
C TYR A 117 34.42 -8.48 28.11
N PRO A 118 35.41 -7.64 28.48
CA PRO A 118 36.76 -7.70 27.91
C PRO A 118 37.52 -9.02 28.18
N LYS A 119 37.11 -9.74 29.23
CA LYS A 119 37.61 -11.09 29.57
C LYS A 119 37.09 -12.18 28.64
N TRP A 120 36.17 -11.88 27.72
CA TRP A 120 35.65 -12.86 26.77
C TRP A 120 36.77 -13.53 25.97
N GLY A 121 36.75 -14.86 25.90
CA GLY A 121 37.77 -15.64 25.21
C GLY A 121 39.11 -15.79 25.94
N THR A 122 39.29 -15.17 27.12
CA THR A 122 40.49 -15.40 27.94
C THR A 122 40.34 -16.67 28.77
N ALA A 123 41.45 -17.33 29.08
CA ALA A 123 41.47 -18.44 30.03
C ALA A 123 41.32 -17.92 31.47
N ASN A 124 40.53 -18.64 32.27
CA ASN A 124 40.46 -18.50 33.71
C ASN A 124 41.63 -19.22 34.38
N SER A 125 41.79 -19.00 35.69
CA SER A 125 42.83 -19.65 36.49
C SER A 125 42.75 -21.19 36.50
N ASP A 126 41.58 -21.75 36.19
CA ASP A 126 41.34 -23.19 36.09
C ASP A 126 41.51 -23.74 34.65
N GLY A 127 41.94 -22.91 33.69
CA GLY A 127 42.10 -23.26 32.28
C GLY A 127 40.80 -23.24 31.47
N SER A 128 39.64 -23.00 32.09
CA SER A 128 38.38 -22.82 31.37
C SER A 128 38.39 -21.51 30.57
N ILE A 129 37.77 -21.49 29.40
CA ILE A 129 37.64 -20.26 28.61
C ILE A 129 36.39 -19.49 29.07
N ASN A 130 36.52 -18.18 29.21
CA ASN A 130 35.40 -17.27 29.42
C ASN A 130 34.51 -17.23 28.17
N LYS A 131 33.44 -18.03 28.17
CA LYS A 131 32.45 -18.08 27.10
C LYS A 131 31.27 -17.15 27.39
N VAL A 132 30.40 -16.99 26.39
CA VAL A 132 29.12 -16.27 26.49
C VAL A 132 27.97 -17.10 25.94
N HIS A 133 26.76 -16.81 26.40
CA HIS A 133 25.51 -17.19 25.77
C HIS A 133 25.04 -16.04 24.87
N LEU A 134 24.79 -16.29 23.59
CA LEU A 134 24.28 -15.29 22.65
C LEU A 134 22.79 -15.51 22.44
N VAL A 135 21.99 -14.46 22.63
CA VAL A 135 20.55 -14.47 22.38
C VAL A 135 20.24 -13.39 21.37
N GLY A 136 19.76 -13.78 20.20
CA GLY A 136 19.41 -12.85 19.13
C GLY A 136 17.92 -12.86 18.84
N HIS A 137 17.33 -11.67 18.75
CA HIS A 137 15.97 -11.50 18.25
C HIS A 137 16.01 -11.11 16.76
N SER A 138 15.08 -11.65 15.95
CA SER A 138 14.96 -11.28 14.53
C SER A 138 16.31 -11.45 13.79
N MET A 139 16.74 -10.48 12.99
CA MET A 139 18.06 -10.45 12.31
C MET A 139 19.25 -10.61 13.29
N GLY A 140 19.09 -10.26 14.57
CA GLY A 140 20.11 -10.46 15.61
C GLY A 140 20.47 -11.93 15.80
N GLY A 141 19.53 -12.85 15.55
CA GLY A 141 19.79 -14.29 15.58
C GLY A 141 20.72 -14.76 14.44
N GLN A 142 20.61 -14.15 13.26
CA GLN A 142 21.56 -14.39 12.16
C GLN A 142 22.92 -13.77 12.46
N THR A 143 22.94 -12.54 13.00
CA THR A 143 24.17 -11.86 13.44
C THR A 143 25.00 -12.72 14.40
N VAL A 144 24.38 -13.33 15.41
CA VAL A 144 25.12 -14.18 16.38
C VAL A 144 25.60 -15.50 15.77
N ARG A 145 24.90 -16.03 14.77
CA ARG A 145 25.35 -17.21 14.00
C ARG A 145 26.55 -16.87 13.12
N MET A 146 26.50 -15.75 12.42
CA MET A 146 27.61 -15.21 11.63
C MET A 146 28.85 -15.00 12.51
N LEU A 147 28.69 -14.36 13.67
CA LEU A 147 29.79 -14.17 14.62
C LEU A 147 30.39 -15.51 15.07
N ALA A 148 29.56 -16.50 15.41
CA ALA A 148 30.05 -17.81 15.82
C ALA A 148 30.82 -18.52 14.69
N GLN A 149 30.33 -18.44 13.44
CA GLN A 149 31.04 -18.94 12.27
C GLN A 149 32.42 -18.28 12.11
N LEU A 150 32.48 -16.95 12.19
CA LEU A 150 33.74 -16.20 12.09
C LEU A 150 34.71 -16.54 13.23
N LEU A 151 34.21 -16.72 14.46
CA LEU A 151 35.03 -17.11 15.61
C LEU A 151 35.69 -18.48 15.40
N VAL A 152 34.93 -19.48 14.94
CA VAL A 152 35.42 -20.86 14.80
C VAL A 152 36.23 -21.05 13.51
N HIS A 153 35.74 -20.56 12.38
CA HIS A 153 36.28 -20.87 11.06
C HIS A 153 36.96 -19.68 10.37
N GLY A 154 36.89 -18.48 10.96
CA GLY A 154 37.35 -17.27 10.29
C GLY A 154 36.51 -17.01 9.06
N THR A 155 37.14 -16.56 7.99
CA THR A 155 36.50 -16.29 6.70
C THR A 155 36.48 -17.50 5.76
N THR A 156 36.80 -18.69 6.26
CA THR A 156 36.84 -19.92 5.46
C THR A 156 35.45 -20.26 4.93
N GLY A 157 35.32 -20.32 3.61
CA GLY A 157 34.06 -20.60 2.92
C GLY A 157 33.16 -19.37 2.71
N ALA A 158 33.55 -18.20 3.23
CA ALA A 158 32.83 -16.97 2.96
C ALA A 158 32.98 -16.55 1.48
N PRO A 159 31.98 -15.87 0.89
CA PRO A 159 32.05 -15.30 -0.46
C PRO A 159 33.27 -14.38 -0.65
N ILE A 160 33.64 -13.63 0.40
CA ILE A 160 34.80 -12.75 0.44
C ILE A 160 35.73 -13.20 1.57
N GLY A 161 36.89 -13.76 1.22
CA GLY A 161 37.86 -14.26 2.18
C GLY A 161 38.90 -13.21 2.62
N GLU A 162 38.87 -12.80 3.90
CA GLU A 162 39.90 -11.93 4.50
C GLU A 162 41.23 -12.64 4.77
N ASP A 163 42.30 -11.86 4.92
CA ASP A 163 43.59 -12.36 5.42
C ASP A 163 43.47 -12.75 6.90
N PRO A 164 43.72 -14.02 7.29
CA PRO A 164 43.67 -14.47 8.68
C PRO A 164 44.62 -13.72 9.64
N SER A 165 45.64 -13.05 9.11
CA SER A 165 46.57 -12.24 9.89
C SER A 165 46.12 -10.79 10.10
N SER A 166 45.12 -10.31 9.35
CA SER A 166 44.69 -8.90 9.37
C SER A 166 43.92 -8.54 10.65
N HIS A 167 43.14 -9.48 11.19
CA HIS A 167 42.39 -9.28 12.42
C HIS A 167 42.15 -10.60 13.15
N THR A 168 42.11 -10.53 14.50
CA THR A 168 41.96 -11.72 15.34
C THR A 168 40.69 -12.48 15.04
N LEU A 169 39.56 -11.82 14.76
CA LEU A 169 38.29 -12.47 14.40
C LEU A 169 38.44 -13.34 13.15
N PHE A 170 38.97 -12.79 12.06
CA PHE A 170 39.10 -13.46 10.75
C PHE A 170 40.07 -14.64 10.76
N LYS A 171 40.95 -14.74 11.76
CA LYS A 171 41.80 -15.93 11.97
C LYS A 171 41.02 -17.21 12.26
N GLY A 172 39.82 -17.12 12.83
CA GLY A 172 39.09 -18.29 13.33
C GLY A 172 39.78 -18.97 14.53
N GLY A 173 39.41 -20.22 14.79
CA GLY A 173 40.00 -21.08 15.83
C GLY A 173 39.55 -20.82 17.27
N LYS A 174 38.38 -20.20 17.47
CA LYS A 174 37.88 -19.76 18.80
C LYS A 174 36.57 -20.44 19.17
N SER A 175 36.59 -21.27 20.21
CA SER A 175 35.37 -21.82 20.84
C SER A 175 34.92 -20.92 22.00
N TRP A 176 34.49 -19.69 21.68
CA TRP A 176 34.18 -18.66 22.68
C TRP A 176 32.67 -18.49 22.96
N VAL A 177 31.83 -19.20 22.22
CA VAL A 177 30.37 -19.22 22.39
C VAL A 177 29.98 -20.55 23.04
N HIS A 178 29.09 -20.50 24.03
CA HIS A 178 28.57 -21.70 24.69
C HIS A 178 27.21 -22.12 24.12
N SER A 179 26.32 -21.14 23.88
CA SER A 179 25.04 -21.38 23.22
C SER A 179 24.60 -20.20 22.37
N ILE A 180 23.75 -20.49 21.40
CA ILE A 180 23.03 -19.54 20.57
C ILE A 180 21.54 -19.80 20.74
N THR A 181 20.81 -18.77 21.12
CA THR A 181 19.35 -18.78 21.17
C THR A 181 18.83 -17.78 20.14
N THR A 182 17.97 -18.24 19.25
CA THR A 182 17.32 -17.40 18.24
C THR A 182 15.83 -17.28 18.56
N ILE A 183 15.32 -16.06 18.54
CA ILE A 183 13.92 -15.75 18.85
C ILE A 183 13.34 -14.99 17.65
N SER A 184 12.28 -15.51 17.04
CA SER A 184 11.63 -14.89 15.87
C SER A 184 12.61 -14.62 14.72
N THR A 185 13.68 -15.41 14.63
CA THR A 185 14.79 -15.17 13.70
C THR A 185 14.52 -15.82 12.36
N PRO A 186 14.76 -15.15 11.22
CA PRO A 186 14.64 -15.74 9.90
C PRO A 186 15.84 -16.68 9.61
N ASN A 187 15.94 -17.83 10.29
CA ASN A 187 17.11 -18.70 10.19
C ASN A 187 17.32 -19.28 8.79
N GLN A 188 16.27 -19.35 7.97
CA GLN A 188 16.29 -19.71 6.54
C GLN A 188 15.90 -18.54 5.62
N GLY A 189 15.94 -17.30 6.13
CA GLY A 189 15.42 -16.11 5.46
C GLY A 189 13.92 -15.92 5.65
N THR A 190 13.41 -14.73 5.33
CA THR A 190 11.96 -14.44 5.33
C THR A 190 11.51 -14.27 3.88
N THR A 191 10.29 -14.70 3.54
CA THR A 191 9.74 -14.46 2.20
C THR A 191 9.50 -12.97 1.94
N LEU A 192 9.41 -12.16 3.00
CA LEU A 192 9.44 -10.69 2.92
C LEU A 192 10.69 -10.18 2.17
N GLY A 193 11.85 -10.81 2.40
CA GLY A 193 13.14 -10.48 1.77
C GLY A 193 13.13 -10.47 0.24
N ASN A 194 12.32 -11.34 -0.39
CA ASN A 194 12.20 -11.41 -1.85
C ASN A 194 11.09 -10.50 -2.40
N GLY A 195 10.26 -9.92 -1.52
CA GLY A 195 9.25 -8.92 -1.85
C GLY A 195 9.71 -7.48 -1.59
N PHE A 196 10.90 -7.26 -1.03
CA PHE A 196 11.44 -5.92 -0.73
C PHE A 196 11.68 -5.04 -1.98
N SER A 197 11.84 -5.62 -3.18
CA SER A 197 11.86 -4.84 -4.44
C SER A 197 10.46 -4.43 -4.91
N THR A 198 9.42 -4.94 -4.24
CA THR A 198 7.99 -4.66 -4.48
C THR A 198 7.39 -3.86 -3.32
N ILE A 199 8.17 -3.63 -2.25
CA ILE A 199 7.79 -2.98 -0.99
C ILE A 199 9.00 -2.14 -0.50
N GLY A 200 9.15 -0.90 -0.96
CA GLY A 200 10.09 0.10 -0.39
C GLY A 200 9.34 1.42 -0.26
N ASP A 201 9.27 2.13 0.88
CA ASP A 201 10.26 2.53 1.90
C ASP A 201 9.95 2.04 3.35
N SER A 202 9.25 0.92 3.48
CA SER A 202 8.53 0.45 4.68
C SER A 202 9.31 0.23 5.99
N VAL A 203 10.61 0.50 6.05
CA VAL A 203 11.46 0.26 7.23
C VAL A 203 11.39 1.41 8.24
N LYS A 204 11.40 2.66 7.75
CA LYS A 204 11.22 3.85 8.61
C LYS A 204 9.79 3.94 9.10
N ASP A 205 8.83 3.60 8.24
CA ASP A 205 7.40 3.64 8.54
C ASP A 205 6.99 2.52 9.49
N LEU A 206 7.59 1.34 9.37
CA LEU A 206 7.41 0.28 10.36
C LEU A 206 7.95 0.69 11.73
N LEU A 207 9.16 1.27 11.78
CA LEU A 207 9.72 1.75 13.05
C LEU A 207 8.88 2.90 13.62
N ALA A 208 8.47 3.87 12.80
CA ALA A 208 7.63 4.99 13.21
C ALA A 208 6.24 4.54 13.67
N GLY A 209 5.61 3.59 12.96
CA GLY A 209 4.33 2.99 13.33
C GLY A 209 4.41 2.27 14.67
N VAL A 210 5.44 1.45 14.88
CA VAL A 210 5.69 0.78 16.17
C VAL A 210 5.88 1.82 17.30
N LEU A 211 6.65 2.88 17.06
CA LEU A 211 6.93 3.93 18.06
C LEU A 211 5.74 4.87 18.30
N SER A 212 4.88 5.06 17.31
CA SER A 212 3.62 5.80 17.41
C SER A 212 2.66 5.05 18.35
N VAL A 213 2.49 3.74 18.19
CA VAL A 213 1.57 2.95 19.04
C VAL A 213 1.92 3.08 20.53
N VAL A 214 3.20 3.14 20.87
CA VAL A 214 3.66 3.28 22.26
C VAL A 214 3.82 4.73 22.73
N GLY A 215 3.54 5.74 21.90
CA GLY A 215 3.50 7.15 22.32
C GLY A 215 4.87 7.83 22.45
N ILE A 216 5.88 7.37 21.69
CA ILE A 216 7.23 7.96 21.68
C ILE A 216 7.35 9.15 20.69
N LEU A 217 6.49 9.20 19.68
CA LEU A 217 6.39 10.29 18.71
C LEU A 217 5.25 11.23 19.14
N GLY A 218 5.59 12.37 19.76
CA GLY A 218 4.65 13.49 19.98
C GLY A 218 4.79 14.57 18.88
N ASP A 219 4.04 15.68 19.00
CA ASP A 219 3.93 16.83 18.06
C ASP A 219 5.24 17.55 17.65
N SER A 220 6.42 17.01 17.98
CA SER A 220 7.71 17.63 17.72
C SER A 220 8.81 16.57 17.62
N ALA A 221 8.87 15.82 16.53
CA ALA A 221 9.79 14.70 16.41
C ALA A 221 11.19 15.09 15.91
N LYS A 222 12.09 15.52 16.80
CA LYS A 222 13.54 15.31 16.62
C LYS A 222 13.91 13.94 17.21
N MET A 223 14.02 12.91 16.36
CA MET A 223 14.46 11.58 16.80
C MET A 223 15.93 11.57 17.23
N VAL A 224 16.20 11.15 18.47
CA VAL A 224 17.54 10.77 18.93
C VAL A 224 17.72 9.27 18.67
N TYR A 225 17.98 8.92 17.41
CA TYR A 225 18.19 7.55 16.92
C TYR A 225 19.51 7.48 16.15
N ASP A 226 20.38 6.55 16.54
CA ASP A 226 21.71 6.39 15.96
C ASP A 226 21.68 5.23 14.95
N ALA A 227 21.85 5.54 13.67
CA ALA A 227 21.84 4.55 12.59
C ALA A 227 23.09 3.64 12.55
N LYS A 228 24.16 3.99 13.28
CA LYS A 228 25.43 3.20 13.37
C LYS A 228 26.00 2.80 12.01
N LEU A 229 25.98 3.75 11.07
CA LEU A 229 26.47 3.61 9.70
C LEU A 229 27.84 4.27 9.51
N ASP A 230 28.68 4.32 10.54
CA ASP A 230 29.94 5.07 10.53
C ASP A 230 30.88 4.60 9.42
N GLN A 231 30.77 3.33 9.00
CA GLN A 231 31.54 2.77 7.90
C GLN A 231 31.21 3.41 6.54
N TRP A 232 30.07 4.08 6.39
CA TRP A 232 29.64 4.67 5.10
C TRP A 232 29.99 6.15 4.96
N GLY A 233 30.54 6.79 5.99
CA GLY A 233 31.00 8.20 5.95
C GLY A 233 29.91 9.27 5.81
N ILE A 234 28.64 8.90 5.57
CA ILE A 234 27.46 9.78 5.49
C ILE A 234 26.22 8.94 5.89
N THR A 235 25.24 9.60 6.53
CA THR A 235 23.86 9.12 6.68
C THR A 235 23.24 8.76 5.31
N THR A 236 22.68 7.54 5.24
CA THR A 236 21.84 6.94 4.19
C THR A 236 22.50 6.64 2.81
N LYS A 237 22.83 5.36 2.60
CA LYS A 237 22.89 4.67 1.31
C LYS A 237 22.23 3.29 1.40
N HIS A 238 21.72 2.82 0.26
CA HIS A 238 20.86 1.65 0.07
C HIS A 238 21.40 0.34 0.64
N LEU A 239 20.49 -0.41 1.29
CA LEU A 239 20.72 -1.71 1.90
C LEU A 239 20.31 -2.83 0.95
N SER A 240 21.20 -3.78 0.71
CA SER A 240 20.94 -4.97 -0.12
C SER A 240 20.22 -6.07 0.67
N THR A 241 19.16 -6.65 0.11
CA THR A 241 18.22 -7.57 0.77
C THR A 241 18.43 -9.06 0.43
N GLY A 242 19.52 -9.43 -0.26
CA GLY A 242 19.80 -10.83 -0.68
C GLY A 242 20.47 -11.76 0.35
N GLY A 243 20.86 -11.27 1.53
CA GLY A 243 21.92 -11.88 2.36
C GLY A 243 21.63 -13.25 3.01
N ALA A 244 20.38 -13.60 3.32
CA ALA A 244 20.08 -14.83 4.08
C ALA A 244 20.30 -16.13 3.28
N LYS A 245 20.06 -16.11 1.96
CA LYS A 245 20.32 -17.26 1.06
C LYS A 245 21.81 -17.47 0.84
N GLU A 246 22.59 -16.40 0.79
CA GLU A 246 24.06 -16.44 0.70
C GLU A 246 24.70 -16.89 2.03
N GLU A 247 24.17 -16.45 3.18
CA GLU A 247 24.65 -16.88 4.49
C GLU A 247 24.51 -18.41 4.68
N ALA A 248 23.39 -18.98 4.22
CA ALA A 248 23.11 -20.41 4.34
C ALA A 248 24.09 -21.32 3.57
N THR A 249 24.89 -20.79 2.63
CA THR A 249 25.86 -21.61 1.89
C THR A 249 27.11 -21.93 2.70
N TRP A 250 27.43 -21.14 3.74
CA TRP A 250 28.71 -21.25 4.45
C TRP A 250 28.65 -21.08 5.98
N VAL A 251 27.62 -20.43 6.53
CA VAL A 251 27.38 -20.39 7.99
C VAL A 251 26.69 -21.67 8.41
N LYS A 252 27.38 -22.52 9.18
CA LYS A 252 26.91 -23.86 9.55
C LYS A 252 26.62 -23.99 11.04
N THR A 253 25.75 -24.93 11.39
CA THR A 253 25.58 -25.38 12.79
C THR A 253 26.89 -25.97 13.31
N LEU A 254 27.44 -25.37 14.37
CA LEU A 254 28.71 -25.77 14.98
C LEU A 254 28.50 -26.94 15.95
N SER A 255 29.35 -27.95 15.89
CA SER A 255 29.20 -29.17 16.69
C SER A 255 29.42 -28.99 18.19
N ASP A 256 30.07 -27.91 18.62
CA ASP A 256 30.45 -27.62 20.00
C ASP A 256 29.61 -26.50 20.66
N VAL A 257 28.50 -26.11 20.02
CA VAL A 257 27.58 -25.06 20.49
C VAL A 257 26.17 -25.64 20.66
N TYR A 258 25.45 -25.22 21.70
CA TYR A 258 24.02 -25.52 21.84
C TYR A 258 23.19 -24.49 21.08
N TYR A 259 22.25 -24.95 20.25
CA TYR A 259 21.34 -24.08 19.52
C TYR A 259 19.91 -24.23 20.06
N TYR A 260 19.22 -23.12 20.27
CA TYR A 260 17.81 -23.07 20.67
C TYR A 260 17.04 -22.15 19.74
N SER A 261 15.85 -22.58 19.30
CA SER A 261 14.96 -21.77 18.46
C SER A 261 13.59 -21.61 19.12
N TYR A 262 13.22 -20.36 19.39
CA TYR A 262 11.87 -19.97 19.79
C TYR A 262 11.15 -19.43 18.57
N THR A 263 10.10 -20.13 18.15
CA THR A 263 9.26 -19.76 17.02
C THR A 263 8.01 -19.07 17.52
N THR A 264 7.64 -17.96 16.89
CA THR A 264 6.43 -17.19 17.15
C THR A 264 5.45 -17.35 15.99
N VAL A 265 4.16 -17.21 16.29
CA VAL A 265 3.10 -17.13 15.29
C VAL A 265 1.99 -16.23 15.83
N ASP A 266 1.51 -15.31 15.00
CA ASP A 266 0.32 -14.52 15.30
C ASP A 266 -0.66 -14.44 14.12
N THR A 267 -0.64 -15.51 13.33
CA THR A 267 -1.59 -15.74 12.25
C THR A 267 -2.38 -17.01 12.54
N PHE A 268 -3.57 -17.09 11.97
CA PHE A 268 -4.39 -18.29 12.02
C PHE A 268 -4.62 -18.83 10.61
N ASP A 269 -4.69 -20.16 10.50
CA ASP A 269 -4.94 -20.84 9.23
C ASP A 269 -6.38 -20.61 8.78
N THR A 270 -6.54 -20.19 7.53
CA THR A 270 -7.83 -20.03 6.86
C THR A 270 -7.71 -20.41 5.38
N ARG A 271 -8.73 -20.09 4.58
CA ARG A 271 -8.73 -20.33 3.15
C ARG A 271 -9.00 -19.04 2.39
N ASP A 272 -8.34 -18.90 1.24
CA ASP A 272 -8.67 -17.85 0.28
C ASP A 272 -9.98 -18.17 -0.44
N LEU A 273 -10.42 -17.25 -1.32
CA LEU A 273 -11.65 -17.38 -2.10
C LEU A 273 -11.69 -18.64 -2.98
N LEU A 274 -10.53 -19.23 -3.30
CA LEU A 274 -10.41 -20.48 -4.06
C LEU A 274 -10.25 -21.71 -3.16
N LEU A 275 -10.61 -21.61 -1.88
CA LEU A 275 -10.49 -22.65 -0.84
C LEU A 275 -9.05 -23.13 -0.59
N ARG A 276 -8.04 -22.37 -1.03
CA ARG A 276 -6.62 -22.72 -0.87
C ARG A 276 -6.11 -22.22 0.49
N LYS A 277 -5.21 -22.98 1.12
CA LYS A 277 -4.65 -22.62 2.42
C LYS A 277 -3.93 -21.27 2.36
N ILE A 278 -4.25 -20.39 3.30
CA ILE A 278 -3.55 -19.13 3.63
C ILE A 278 -3.53 -18.96 5.16
N SER A 279 -2.72 -18.03 5.65
CA SER A 279 -2.70 -17.64 7.07
C SER A 279 -3.00 -16.14 7.17
N LEU A 280 -3.91 -15.72 8.06
CA LEU A 280 -4.32 -14.31 8.24
C LEU A 280 -3.97 -13.80 9.64
N PRO A 281 -3.76 -12.49 9.81
CA PRO A 281 -3.40 -11.85 11.08
C PRO A 281 -4.45 -12.02 12.19
N ASN A 282 -4.03 -12.27 13.44
CA ASN A 282 -4.92 -12.10 14.58
C ASN A 282 -5.03 -10.62 14.97
N LEU A 283 -6.06 -9.93 14.47
CA LEU A 283 -6.27 -8.48 14.65
C LEU A 283 -6.37 -7.98 16.10
N LEU A 284 -6.55 -8.88 17.08
CA LEU A 284 -6.63 -8.51 18.51
C LEU A 284 -5.30 -8.61 19.25
N THR A 285 -4.34 -9.36 18.69
CA THR A 285 -3.07 -9.67 19.34
C THR A 285 -1.89 -9.15 18.55
N MET A 286 -2.01 -9.07 17.23
CA MET A 286 -0.96 -8.53 16.39
C MET A 286 -0.96 -7.02 16.35
N LEU A 287 0.24 -6.44 16.44
CA LEU A 287 0.46 -5.02 16.31
C LEU A 287 0.05 -4.53 14.91
N LEU A 288 -0.83 -3.52 14.85
CA LEU A 288 -1.43 -2.99 13.62
C LEU A 288 -0.43 -2.75 12.46
N PRO A 289 0.73 -2.08 12.65
CA PRO A 289 1.77 -1.96 11.62
C PRO A 289 2.27 -3.27 10.98
N LEU A 290 2.07 -4.43 11.63
CA LEU A 290 2.51 -5.74 11.16
C LEU A 290 1.46 -6.49 10.34
N ASP A 291 0.19 -6.07 10.37
CA ASP A 291 -0.91 -6.77 9.71
C ASP A 291 -0.72 -6.91 8.19
N PRO A 292 -0.32 -5.85 7.44
CA PRO A 292 -0.12 -5.97 5.99
C PRO A 292 1.01 -6.96 5.64
N LEU A 293 2.07 -6.96 6.45
CA LEU A 293 3.20 -7.87 6.30
C LEU A 293 2.77 -9.32 6.60
N ALA A 294 1.95 -9.52 7.62
CA ALA A 294 1.43 -10.83 7.98
C ALA A 294 0.54 -11.43 6.89
N VAL A 295 -0.31 -10.61 6.26
CA VAL A 295 -1.14 -11.01 5.11
C VAL A 295 -0.27 -11.38 3.92
N PHE A 296 0.76 -10.58 3.61
CA PHE A 296 1.69 -10.90 2.53
C PHE A 296 2.41 -12.24 2.75
N LEU A 297 2.97 -12.45 3.94
CA LEU A 297 3.68 -13.66 4.31
C LEU A 297 2.76 -14.90 4.37
N GLY A 298 1.53 -14.73 4.85
CA GLY A 298 0.52 -15.78 4.97
C GLY A 298 -0.26 -16.06 3.68
N GLY A 299 -0.13 -15.18 2.69
CA GLY A 299 -0.75 -15.30 1.39
C GLY A 299 -0.13 -16.38 0.49
N ARG A 300 -0.45 -16.28 -0.80
CA ARG A 300 -0.05 -17.28 -1.80
C ARG A 300 1.28 -16.98 -2.49
N TYR A 301 1.95 -15.88 -2.15
CA TYR A 301 3.23 -15.50 -2.75
C TYR A 301 4.33 -16.57 -2.55
N ALA A 302 4.52 -17.05 -1.32
CA ALA A 302 5.50 -18.08 -1.00
C ALA A 302 5.27 -19.40 -1.78
N PRO A 303 4.06 -20.00 -1.79
CA PRO A 303 3.83 -21.21 -2.56
C PRO A 303 3.77 -21.01 -4.08
N ASP A 304 3.15 -19.93 -4.57
CA ASP A 304 2.85 -19.81 -5.99
C ASP A 304 3.99 -19.17 -6.78
N LYS A 305 4.70 -18.19 -6.20
CA LYS A 305 5.84 -17.52 -6.85
C LYS A 305 7.18 -18.15 -6.46
N LEU A 306 7.43 -18.36 -5.16
CA LEU A 306 8.71 -18.92 -4.69
C LEU A 306 8.77 -20.46 -4.69
N LYS A 307 7.65 -21.13 -4.99
CA LYS A 307 7.52 -22.60 -5.01
C LYS A 307 7.88 -23.26 -3.68
N LEU A 308 7.66 -22.56 -2.56
CA LEU A 308 7.86 -23.08 -1.21
C LEU A 308 6.62 -23.84 -0.71
N SER A 309 6.78 -24.70 0.30
CA SER A 309 5.64 -25.38 0.94
C SER A 309 4.67 -24.37 1.55
N THR A 310 3.38 -24.71 1.60
CA THR A 310 2.37 -23.96 2.38
C THR A 310 2.70 -23.89 3.87
N ASP A 311 3.63 -24.70 4.37
CA ASP A 311 4.15 -24.61 5.74
C ASP A 311 4.89 -23.29 6.01
N TRP A 312 5.27 -22.54 4.96
CA TRP A 312 5.86 -21.21 5.08
C TRP A 312 4.82 -20.12 5.33
N GLN A 313 3.51 -20.38 5.25
CA GLN A 313 2.48 -19.34 5.38
C GLN A 313 2.29 -18.83 6.82
N PRO A 314 2.26 -19.69 7.87
CA PRO A 314 2.19 -19.21 9.25
C PRO A 314 3.37 -18.29 9.57
N ASN A 315 3.07 -17.15 10.19
CA ASN A 315 4.05 -16.10 10.47
C ASN A 315 3.64 -15.24 11.69
N ASP A 316 4.56 -14.40 12.15
CA ASP A 316 4.40 -13.46 13.27
C ASP A 316 4.32 -11.98 12.83
N GLY A 317 4.03 -11.74 11.55
CA GLY A 317 4.02 -10.41 10.94
C GLY A 317 5.33 -9.97 10.30
N VAL A 318 6.46 -10.65 10.51
CA VAL A 318 7.73 -10.31 9.84
C VAL A 318 8.47 -11.55 9.32
N VAL A 319 8.36 -12.66 10.02
CA VAL A 319 9.09 -13.89 9.70
C VAL A 319 8.12 -15.08 9.65
N ASN A 320 8.30 -15.92 8.63
CA ASN A 320 7.57 -17.18 8.52
C ASN A 320 7.99 -18.12 9.66
N THR A 321 7.03 -18.70 10.39
CA THR A 321 7.26 -19.59 11.55
C THR A 321 8.13 -20.79 11.18
N PHE A 322 8.00 -21.31 9.96
CA PHE A 322 8.85 -22.39 9.44
C PHE A 322 10.34 -22.02 9.43
N SER A 323 10.64 -20.79 8.99
CA SER A 323 12.01 -20.28 8.90
C SER A 323 12.67 -20.15 10.27
N MET A 324 11.89 -19.89 11.32
CA MET A 324 12.42 -19.71 12.68
C MET A 324 12.97 -20.99 13.30
N GLY A 325 12.41 -22.15 12.93
CA GLY A 325 12.65 -23.40 13.64
C GLY A 325 14.08 -23.92 13.59
N SER A 326 14.83 -23.63 12.53
CA SER A 326 16.24 -24.05 12.36
C SER A 326 16.85 -23.40 11.13
N ASP A 327 18.16 -23.58 10.92
CA ASP A 327 18.87 -23.14 9.71
C ASP A 327 18.57 -23.98 8.44
N GLY A 328 17.81 -25.07 8.56
CA GLY A 328 17.45 -25.95 7.44
C GLY A 328 18.58 -26.88 6.98
N VAL A 329 19.76 -26.82 7.61
CA VAL A 329 20.95 -27.58 7.24
C VAL A 329 21.44 -28.45 8.40
N GLY A 330 21.53 -27.88 9.60
CA GLY A 330 21.90 -28.58 10.82
C GLY A 330 20.81 -29.51 11.32
N ALA A 331 21.20 -30.56 12.03
CA ALA A 331 20.23 -31.47 12.65
C ALA A 331 19.39 -30.72 13.68
N ALA A 332 18.08 -30.91 13.63
CA ALA A 332 17.12 -30.30 14.56
C ALA A 332 16.28 -31.35 15.27
N VAL A 333 16.02 -31.13 16.55
CA VAL A 333 15.23 -31.99 17.44
C VAL A 333 14.27 -31.15 18.25
N THR A 334 13.06 -31.65 18.50
CA THR A 334 12.15 -31.03 19.46
C THR A 334 12.74 -31.13 20.85
N PHE A 335 12.76 -30.01 21.59
CA PHE A 335 13.25 -29.99 22.96
C PHE A 335 12.29 -30.77 23.87
N ALA A 336 12.81 -31.80 24.54
CA ALA A 336 12.06 -32.66 25.45
C ALA A 336 12.66 -32.64 26.87
N GLY A 337 13.22 -31.50 27.28
CA GLY A 337 13.85 -31.30 28.59
C GLY A 337 15.35 -31.64 28.67
N ALA A 338 15.96 -32.07 27.57
CA ALA A 338 17.40 -32.31 27.49
C ALA A 338 18.01 -31.64 26.24
N SER A 339 19.00 -30.77 26.45
CA SER A 339 19.68 -30.05 25.38
C SER A 339 20.66 -30.93 24.63
N GLN A 340 20.59 -30.94 23.30
CA GLN A 340 21.54 -31.65 22.43
C GLN A 340 22.58 -30.68 21.87
N LEU A 341 23.86 -31.00 22.11
CA LEU A 341 25.00 -30.24 21.60
C LEU A 341 25.13 -30.43 20.08
N GLY A 342 25.46 -29.35 19.36
CA GLY A 342 25.64 -29.39 17.91
C GLY A 342 24.35 -29.58 17.11
N LYS A 343 23.19 -29.41 17.75
CA LYS A 343 21.87 -29.53 17.14
C LYS A 343 20.96 -28.38 17.55
N TRP A 344 20.00 -28.07 16.70
CA TRP A 344 18.90 -27.17 17.00
C TRP A 344 17.90 -27.84 17.95
N ASN A 345 17.77 -27.31 19.15
CA ASN A 345 16.74 -27.67 20.11
C ASN A 345 15.52 -26.77 19.86
N LYS A 346 14.54 -27.27 19.12
CA LYS A 346 13.30 -26.57 18.79
C LYS A 346 12.43 -26.46 20.03
N MET A 347 12.29 -25.24 20.53
CA MET A 347 11.44 -24.96 21.68
C MET A 347 9.95 -25.01 21.26
N PRO A 348 9.01 -25.13 22.21
CA PRO A 348 7.59 -25.06 21.90
C PRO A 348 7.22 -23.78 21.12
N LEU A 349 6.29 -23.91 20.18
CA LEU A 349 5.75 -22.79 19.42
C LEU A 349 5.00 -21.83 20.36
N LEU A 350 5.39 -20.55 20.33
CA LEU A 350 4.72 -19.49 21.05
C LEU A 350 3.58 -18.94 20.19
N ASN A 351 2.34 -19.22 20.60
CA ASN A 351 1.14 -18.91 19.82
C ASN A 351 0.53 -17.57 20.25
N ARG A 352 -0.04 -16.83 19.29
CA ARG A 352 -0.57 -15.47 19.46
C ARG A 352 0.47 -14.49 20.01
N LEU A 353 1.67 -14.54 19.42
CA LEU A 353 2.73 -13.57 19.70
C LEU A 353 3.21 -13.00 18.37
N ASP A 354 2.98 -11.70 18.17
CA ASP A 354 3.58 -10.96 17.08
C ASP A 354 5.12 -10.90 17.21
N HIS A 355 5.78 -10.41 16.16
CA HIS A 355 7.23 -10.34 16.07
C HIS A 355 7.89 -9.60 17.24
N LEU A 356 7.24 -8.59 17.80
CA LEU A 356 7.77 -7.70 18.84
C LEU A 356 7.29 -8.06 20.25
N ALA A 357 6.26 -8.89 20.38
CA ALA A 357 5.70 -9.34 21.66
C ALA A 357 6.75 -10.00 22.56
N VAL A 358 7.60 -10.85 21.97
CA VAL A 358 8.58 -11.64 22.72
C VAL A 358 9.72 -10.80 23.32
N VAL A 359 9.96 -9.60 22.79
CA VAL A 359 10.91 -8.64 23.36
C VAL A 359 10.24 -7.60 24.27
N GLY A 360 8.92 -7.73 24.50
CA GLY A 360 8.16 -6.95 25.46
C GLY A 360 7.67 -5.60 24.95
N ILE A 361 7.64 -5.37 23.62
CA ILE A 361 7.20 -4.11 23.02
C ILE A 361 5.67 -4.04 22.89
N THR A 362 4.98 -5.17 22.74
CA THR A 362 3.52 -5.25 22.60
C THR A 362 2.87 -5.89 23.83
N LEU A 363 1.55 -5.65 24.04
CA LEU A 363 0.85 -6.13 25.24
C LEU A 363 0.49 -7.60 25.11
N HIS A 364 1.30 -8.43 25.76
CA HIS A 364 0.84 -9.68 26.34
C HIS A 364 1.26 -9.71 27.79
N THR A 365 0.28 -9.71 28.69
CA THR A 365 0.52 -9.79 30.12
C THR A 365 1.27 -11.07 30.42
N GLN A 366 2.43 -10.91 31.06
CA GLN A 366 3.30 -11.98 31.55
C GLN A 366 4.24 -12.60 30.49
N VAL A 367 4.96 -11.76 29.74
CA VAL A 367 6.32 -12.17 29.36
C VAL A 367 7.14 -12.30 30.66
N LEU A 368 7.11 -13.50 31.22
CA LEU A 368 7.95 -13.99 32.31
C LEU A 368 7.86 -13.20 33.63
N ASP A 369 6.87 -13.50 34.48
CA ASP A 369 7.07 -13.27 35.92
C ASP A 369 8.07 -14.28 36.49
N LEU A 370 9.37 -14.05 36.23
CA LEU A 370 10.44 -14.82 36.83
C LEU A 370 10.64 -14.47 38.32
N SER A 371 9.89 -13.50 38.88
CA SER A 371 10.12 -12.92 40.21
C SER A 371 9.94 -13.91 41.37
N SER A 372 9.29 -15.06 41.15
CA SER A 372 8.96 -15.99 42.22
C SER A 372 10.04 -17.04 42.55
N SER A 373 11.15 -17.17 41.82
CA SER A 373 12.17 -18.19 42.16
C SER A 373 13.51 -17.61 42.61
N ARG A 374 13.76 -17.66 43.92
CA ARG A 374 15.13 -17.73 44.45
C ARG A 374 15.83 -18.93 43.80
N ARG A 375 16.84 -18.65 42.97
CA ARG A 375 17.85 -19.59 42.41
C ARG A 375 17.31 -20.98 42.04
N LEU A 376 16.95 -21.19 40.78
CA LEU A 376 16.76 -22.54 40.24
C LEU A 376 18.09 -23.31 40.34
N ALA A 377 18.09 -24.42 41.06
CA ALA A 377 19.29 -25.22 41.38
C ALA A 377 19.31 -26.61 40.71
N ASP A 378 18.34 -26.92 39.83
CA ASP A 378 18.26 -28.22 39.15
C ASP A 378 17.82 -28.05 37.68
N ALA A 379 18.44 -28.79 36.75
CA ALA A 379 18.06 -28.76 35.33
C ALA A 379 16.61 -29.19 35.06
N PRO A 380 16.04 -30.24 35.72
CA PRO A 380 14.62 -30.55 35.63
C PRO A 380 13.70 -29.45 36.19
N ALA A 381 14.12 -28.74 37.24
CA ALA A 381 13.35 -27.64 37.80
C ALA A 381 13.38 -26.40 36.90
N ALA A 382 14.51 -26.15 36.22
CA ALA A 382 14.62 -25.10 35.22
C ALA A 382 13.76 -25.39 33.98
N VAL A 383 13.75 -26.64 33.52
CA VAL A 383 12.84 -27.11 32.45
C VAL A 383 11.39 -26.96 32.89
N ALA A 384 11.01 -27.42 34.09
CA ALA A 384 9.66 -27.28 34.60
C ALA A 384 9.24 -25.80 34.74
N LYS A 385 10.13 -24.92 35.20
CA LYS A 385 9.84 -23.47 35.27
C LYS A 385 9.66 -22.88 33.88
N LEU A 386 10.47 -23.31 32.91
CA LEU A 386 10.34 -22.87 31.52
C LEU A 386 9.03 -23.35 30.90
N ASP A 387 8.66 -24.62 31.11
CA ASP A 387 7.39 -25.18 30.64
C ASP A 387 6.20 -24.46 31.28
N THR A 388 6.23 -24.21 32.59
CA THR A 388 5.21 -23.41 33.28
C THR A 388 5.11 -22.01 32.68
N ALA A 389 6.23 -21.32 32.46
CA ALA A 389 6.24 -19.98 31.89
C ALA A 389 5.68 -19.95 30.45
N ILE A 390 5.99 -20.97 29.63
CA ILE A 390 5.43 -21.10 28.28
C ILE A 390 3.93 -21.36 28.34
N VAL A 391 3.46 -22.20 29.26
CA VAL A 391 2.03 -22.49 29.46
C VAL A 391 1.28 -21.24 29.93
N GLU A 392 1.82 -20.51 30.90
CA GLU A 392 1.25 -19.26 31.40
C GLU A 392 1.20 -18.19 30.31
N LEU A 393 2.29 -18.02 29.55
CA LEU A 393 2.34 -17.12 28.41
C LEU A 393 1.32 -17.50 27.34
N THR A 394 1.23 -18.78 26.99
CA THR A 394 0.25 -19.28 26.00
C THR A 394 -1.17 -19.10 26.50
N ALA A 395 -1.43 -19.34 27.79
CA ALA A 395 -2.74 -19.13 28.40
C ALA A 395 -3.13 -17.64 28.38
N ALA A 396 -2.19 -16.75 28.69
CA ALA A 396 -2.41 -15.31 28.64
C ALA A 396 -2.66 -14.82 27.20
N THR A 397 -1.88 -15.27 26.22
CA THR A 397 -2.05 -14.84 24.82
C THR A 397 -3.32 -15.40 24.19
N THR A 398 -3.73 -16.62 24.56
CA THR A 398 -4.99 -17.22 24.09
C THR A 398 -6.23 -16.69 24.80
N SER A 399 -6.09 -16.09 25.99
CA SER A 399 -7.23 -15.51 26.73
C SER A 399 -7.81 -14.24 26.12
N VAL A 400 -7.08 -13.54 25.24
CA VAL A 400 -7.58 -12.35 24.56
C VAL A 400 -8.31 -12.78 23.29
N GLU A 401 -9.62 -12.99 23.40
CA GLU A 401 -10.46 -13.36 22.26
C GLU A 401 -11.42 -12.25 21.86
N THR A 402 -11.72 -11.31 22.75
CA THR A 402 -12.70 -10.26 22.54
C THR A 402 -12.12 -8.89 22.85
N LYS A 403 -12.75 -7.83 22.31
CA LYS A 403 -12.44 -6.46 22.72
C LYS A 403 -12.56 -6.28 24.24
N SER A 404 -13.52 -6.96 24.88
CA SER A 404 -13.69 -6.91 26.34
C SER A 404 -12.55 -7.59 27.12
N ASP A 405 -11.95 -8.65 26.57
CA ASP A 405 -10.76 -9.27 27.16
C ASP A 405 -9.56 -8.33 27.06
N LEU A 406 -9.41 -7.64 25.92
CA LEU A 406 -8.39 -6.61 25.72
C LEU A 406 -8.62 -5.41 26.65
N GLU A 407 -9.87 -4.96 26.83
CA GLU A 407 -10.23 -3.91 27.78
C GLU A 407 -9.84 -4.31 29.21
N SER A 408 -10.14 -5.56 29.60
CA SER A 408 -9.77 -6.11 30.90
C SER A 408 -8.25 -6.14 31.11
N LEU A 409 -7.51 -6.46 30.06
CA LEU A 409 -6.05 -6.40 30.05
C LEU A 409 -5.52 -4.97 30.26
N CYS A 410 -6.23 -4.00 29.71
CA CYS A 410 -5.86 -2.59 29.68
C CYS A 410 -6.37 -1.77 30.87
N GLN A 411 -7.07 -2.39 31.83
CA GLN A 411 -7.58 -1.71 33.04
C GLN A 411 -6.48 -1.19 33.99
N SER A 412 -5.25 -1.70 33.90
CA SER A 412 -4.16 -1.31 34.80
C SER A 412 -2.79 -1.34 34.10
N PRO A 413 -2.53 -0.37 33.19
CA PRO A 413 -1.27 -0.30 32.47
C PRO A 413 -0.09 -0.07 33.43
N LYS A 414 1.01 -0.82 33.24
CA LYS A 414 2.19 -0.78 34.13
C LYS A 414 2.96 0.55 34.06
N ASN A 415 2.88 1.26 32.94
CA ASN A 415 3.56 2.53 32.69
C ASN A 415 2.84 3.32 31.59
N SER A 416 3.29 4.55 31.32
CA SER A 416 2.71 5.44 30.32
C SER A 416 2.76 4.88 28.90
N TYR A 417 3.79 4.11 28.54
CA TYR A 417 3.90 3.47 27.22
C TYR A 417 2.86 2.36 27.05
N ALA A 418 2.66 1.53 28.09
CA ALA A 418 1.60 0.52 28.10
C ALA A 418 0.21 1.15 28.05
N GLN A 419 0.03 2.34 28.66
CA GLN A 419 -1.22 3.10 28.56
C GLN A 419 -1.46 3.58 27.12
N SER A 420 -0.47 4.21 26.48
CA SER A 420 -0.58 4.65 25.08
C SER A 420 -0.90 3.50 24.14
N TYR A 421 -0.20 2.38 24.30
CA TYR A 421 -0.45 1.17 23.52
C TYR A 421 -1.90 0.70 23.71
N CYS A 422 -2.35 0.60 24.96
CA CYS A 422 -3.70 0.13 25.29
C CYS A 422 -4.78 1.00 24.68
N THR A 423 -4.63 2.32 24.73
CA THR A 423 -5.55 3.27 24.10
C THR A 423 -5.67 2.98 22.60
N LYS A 424 -4.55 2.96 21.88
CA LYS A 424 -4.54 2.79 20.41
C LYS A 424 -5.04 1.41 19.96
N MET A 425 -4.69 0.35 20.68
CA MET A 425 -5.19 -0.99 20.36
C MET A 425 -6.67 -1.18 20.70
N LEU A 426 -7.19 -0.50 21.73
CA LEU A 426 -8.62 -0.53 22.07
C LEU A 426 -9.47 0.28 21.10
N GLU A 427 -8.95 1.41 20.61
CA GLU A 427 -9.57 2.19 19.52
C GLU A 427 -9.71 1.31 18.27
N ALA A 428 -8.63 0.66 17.86
CA ALA A 428 -8.61 -0.21 16.68
C ALA A 428 -9.32 -1.57 16.86
N ALA A 429 -9.62 -2.00 18.09
CA ALA A 429 -10.20 -3.33 18.34
C ALA A 429 -11.66 -3.41 17.81
N PRO A 430 -11.99 -4.42 16.98
CA PRO A 430 -13.33 -4.57 16.40
C PRO A 430 -14.40 -4.83 17.47
N THR A 431 -15.53 -4.14 17.41
CA THR A 431 -16.64 -4.27 18.38
C THR A 431 -17.43 -5.57 18.18
N LEU A 432 -17.79 -6.21 19.30
CA LEU A 432 -18.21 -7.61 19.36
C LEU A 432 -19.64 -7.93 18.89
N HIS A 433 -20.22 -7.19 17.94
CA HIS A 433 -21.50 -7.60 17.35
C HIS A 433 -21.37 -8.75 16.33
N ASN A 434 -20.14 -9.15 15.97
CA ASN A 434 -19.86 -10.13 14.92
C ASN A 434 -19.34 -11.50 15.37
N ARG A 435 -19.59 -11.94 16.62
CA ARG A 435 -19.13 -13.27 17.12
C ARG A 435 -20.21 -14.34 17.36
N CYS A 436 -21.47 -14.14 16.95
CA CYS A 436 -22.53 -15.14 17.13
C CYS A 436 -22.66 -16.20 15.99
N CYS A 437 -21.86 -16.15 14.92
CA CYS A 437 -22.04 -17.02 13.76
C CYS A 437 -21.33 -18.39 13.82
N LEU A 438 -20.56 -18.72 14.87
CA LEU A 438 -19.75 -19.96 14.86
C LEU A 438 -20.38 -21.20 15.51
N SER A 439 -21.61 -21.12 16.03
CA SER A 439 -22.26 -22.25 16.74
C SER A 439 -23.62 -22.69 16.17
N ARG A 440 -24.12 -22.02 15.12
CA ARG A 440 -25.40 -22.39 14.44
C ARG A 440 -25.24 -23.12 13.11
N THR A 441 -24.02 -23.52 12.75
CA THR A 441 -23.67 -24.20 11.49
C THR A 441 -24.15 -25.64 11.38
N MET A 442 -24.78 -26.22 12.42
CA MET A 442 -25.36 -27.58 12.33
C MET A 442 -26.89 -27.64 12.23
N SER A 443 -27.61 -26.54 12.50
CA SER A 443 -29.08 -26.51 12.35
C SER A 443 -29.57 -25.65 11.19
N LEU A 444 -28.69 -24.88 10.54
CA LEU A 444 -29.02 -24.14 9.32
C LEU A 444 -28.96 -24.99 8.04
N PHE A 445 -28.45 -26.22 8.10
CA PHE A 445 -28.44 -27.14 6.96
C PHE A 445 -29.83 -27.68 6.59
N PHE A 446 -30.79 -27.64 7.52
CA PHE A 446 -32.15 -28.12 7.27
C PHE A 446 -33.13 -27.01 6.84
N SER A 447 -32.81 -25.74 7.10
CA SER A 447 -33.68 -24.60 6.75
C SER A 447 -33.27 -23.88 5.46
N VAL A 448 -32.01 -23.97 5.03
CA VAL A 448 -31.56 -23.43 3.72
C VAL A 448 -32.00 -24.35 2.57
N ALA A 449 -32.23 -25.65 2.83
CA ALA A 449 -32.82 -26.57 1.86
C ALA A 449 -34.29 -26.23 1.50
N LEU A 450 -34.98 -25.42 2.31
CA LEU A 450 -36.38 -25.01 2.07
C LEU A 450 -36.53 -23.55 1.59
N LEU A 451 -35.45 -22.76 1.58
CA LEU A 451 -35.41 -21.39 1.02
C LEU A 451 -34.78 -21.33 -0.38
N LEU A 452 -34.32 -22.46 -0.93
CA LEU A 452 -33.94 -22.65 -2.33
C LEU A 452 -35.14 -22.70 -3.31
N LEU A 453 -36.27 -22.09 -2.94
CA LEU A 453 -37.48 -22.05 -3.76
C LEU A 453 -38.15 -20.66 -3.77
N SER A 454 -37.37 -19.57 -3.63
CA SER A 454 -37.83 -18.22 -3.98
C SER A 454 -36.73 -17.14 -3.91
N ALA A 455 -35.57 -17.38 -4.54
CA ALA A 455 -34.73 -16.28 -5.02
C ALA A 455 -34.91 -16.23 -6.54
N VAL A 456 -35.59 -15.18 -7.02
CA VAL A 456 -35.66 -14.90 -8.45
C VAL A 456 -34.25 -14.53 -8.87
N VAL A 457 -33.56 -15.47 -9.52
CA VAL A 457 -32.29 -15.23 -10.19
C VAL A 457 -32.57 -14.19 -11.28
N SER A 458 -32.15 -12.95 -11.06
CA SER A 458 -32.01 -12.01 -12.17
C SER A 458 -30.90 -12.58 -13.05
N HIS A 459 -31.28 -13.18 -14.18
CA HIS A 459 -30.31 -13.76 -15.11
C HIS A 459 -29.55 -12.61 -15.76
N ALA A 460 -28.22 -12.57 -15.64
CA ALA A 460 -27.38 -11.73 -16.48
C ALA A 460 -27.68 -12.08 -17.94
N THR A 461 -27.99 -11.08 -18.76
CA THR A 461 -28.36 -11.26 -20.16
C THR A 461 -27.15 -11.24 -21.08
N ASN A 462 -26.04 -10.67 -20.62
CA ASN A 462 -24.73 -10.73 -21.28
C ASN A 462 -23.60 -10.94 -20.25
N THR A 463 -22.40 -11.24 -20.73
CA THR A 463 -21.19 -11.42 -19.92
C THR A 463 -20.01 -10.63 -20.48
N TYR A 464 -20.29 -9.49 -21.12
CA TYR A 464 -19.24 -8.69 -21.73
C TYR A 464 -18.36 -8.04 -20.65
N PRO A 465 -17.04 -8.00 -20.80
CA PRO A 465 -16.17 -7.39 -19.79
C PRO A 465 -16.32 -5.88 -19.78
N VAL A 466 -16.06 -5.28 -18.62
CA VAL A 466 -16.00 -3.83 -18.41
C VAL A 466 -14.56 -3.38 -18.56
N VAL A 467 -14.32 -2.29 -19.28
CA VAL A 467 -13.00 -1.64 -19.38
C VAL A 467 -13.11 -0.22 -18.82
N LEU A 468 -12.36 0.02 -17.74
CA LEU A 468 -12.26 1.29 -17.05
C LEU A 468 -11.18 2.16 -17.70
N VAL A 469 -11.53 3.40 -18.07
CA VAL A 469 -10.67 4.32 -18.83
C VAL A 469 -10.58 5.66 -18.11
N TYR A 470 -9.41 5.95 -17.52
CA TYR A 470 -9.18 7.20 -16.80
C TYR A 470 -9.07 8.41 -17.76
N GLY A 471 -9.18 9.62 -17.21
CA GLY A 471 -9.11 10.87 -17.97
C GLY A 471 -7.78 11.61 -17.88
N PHE A 472 -7.86 12.94 -17.93
CA PHE A 472 -6.70 13.84 -17.90
C PHE A 472 -5.89 13.64 -16.62
N GLY A 473 -4.57 13.51 -16.75
CA GLY A 473 -3.67 13.30 -15.61
C GLY A 473 -3.78 11.94 -14.91
N GLY A 474 -4.62 11.01 -15.40
CA GLY A 474 -4.79 9.68 -14.82
C GLY A 474 -3.56 8.78 -14.94
N TRP A 475 -3.60 7.62 -14.26
CA TRP A 475 -2.48 6.69 -14.18
C TRP A 475 -2.95 5.23 -14.12
N GLY A 476 -2.07 4.32 -14.52
CA GLY A 476 -2.28 2.87 -14.51
C GLY A 476 -2.18 2.22 -13.12
N ARG A 477 -2.55 0.94 -13.04
CA ARG A 477 -2.62 0.18 -11.77
C ARG A 477 -1.28 0.02 -11.05
N ASP A 478 -0.18 0.02 -11.81
CA ASP A 478 1.20 -0.19 -11.32
C ASP A 478 1.96 1.13 -11.09
N GLU A 479 1.37 2.26 -11.45
CA GLU A 479 1.91 3.60 -11.22
C GLU A 479 1.55 4.11 -9.81
N LEU A 480 2.18 5.20 -9.38
CA LEU A 480 1.96 5.82 -8.06
C LEU A 480 2.04 4.83 -6.88
N LEU A 481 3.01 3.91 -6.93
CA LEU A 481 3.25 2.90 -5.89
C LEU A 481 2.04 1.98 -5.64
N GLY A 482 1.19 1.80 -6.65
CA GLY A 482 -0.01 0.96 -6.56
C GLY A 482 -1.22 1.67 -5.98
N PHE A 483 -1.19 2.99 -5.75
CA PHE A 483 -2.40 3.77 -5.45
C PHE A 483 -3.32 3.79 -6.68
N LYS A 484 -4.56 3.31 -6.53
CA LYS A 484 -5.45 3.06 -7.68
C LYS A 484 -6.21 4.32 -8.07
N TYR A 485 -6.20 4.68 -9.35
CA TYR A 485 -7.07 5.72 -9.88
C TYR A 485 -8.55 5.39 -9.63
N TRP A 486 -8.94 4.14 -9.93
CA TRP A 486 -10.28 3.59 -9.70
C TRP A 486 -10.35 2.89 -8.34
N GLY A 487 -10.64 3.64 -7.29
CA GLY A 487 -10.83 3.16 -5.93
C GLY A 487 -10.16 4.05 -4.90
N GLY A 488 -9.04 4.70 -5.26
CA GLY A 488 -8.38 5.72 -4.45
C GLY A 488 -8.17 5.30 -2.99
N ILE A 489 -8.69 6.11 -2.08
CA ILE A 489 -8.64 5.89 -0.63
C ILE A 489 -9.54 4.71 -0.23
N GLN A 490 -10.58 4.40 -1.01
CA GLN A 490 -11.62 3.44 -0.65
C GLN A 490 -11.26 1.99 -0.99
N GLY A 491 -10.31 1.75 -1.91
CA GLY A 491 -9.90 0.40 -2.29
C GLY A 491 -9.53 0.27 -3.76
N ASP A 492 -9.97 -0.81 -4.39
CA ASP A 492 -9.71 -1.14 -5.79
C ASP A 492 -11.01 -1.60 -6.46
N ILE A 493 -11.65 -0.68 -7.20
CA ILE A 493 -12.96 -0.92 -7.82
C ILE A 493 -12.89 -2.10 -8.80
N GLN A 494 -11.75 -2.30 -9.48
CA GLN A 494 -11.61 -3.43 -10.39
C GLN A 494 -11.65 -4.75 -9.61
N GLU A 495 -10.83 -4.89 -8.57
CA GLU A 495 -10.76 -6.14 -7.78
C GLU A 495 -12.08 -6.42 -7.03
N GLU A 496 -12.76 -5.37 -6.56
CA GLU A 496 -14.05 -5.50 -5.89
C GLU A 496 -15.17 -5.94 -6.85
N LEU A 497 -15.24 -5.39 -8.07
CA LEU A 497 -16.17 -5.86 -9.11
C LEU A 497 -15.84 -7.28 -9.59
N GLU A 498 -14.56 -7.63 -9.71
CA GLU A 498 -14.12 -8.98 -10.04
C GLU A 498 -14.53 -9.99 -8.96
N ALA A 499 -14.46 -9.61 -7.68
CA ALA A 499 -14.91 -10.44 -6.57
C ALA A 499 -16.43 -10.72 -6.61
N LEU A 500 -17.22 -9.83 -7.22
CA LEU A 500 -18.66 -10.00 -7.47
C LEU A 500 -18.97 -10.82 -8.75
N GLY A 501 -17.95 -11.18 -9.54
CA GLY A 501 -18.08 -12.00 -10.74
C GLY A 501 -18.16 -11.21 -12.05
N TYR A 502 -17.94 -9.89 -12.03
CA TYR A 502 -17.81 -9.08 -13.25
C TYR A 502 -16.38 -9.18 -13.79
N THR A 503 -16.22 -9.41 -15.09
CA THR A 503 -14.87 -9.31 -15.69
C THR A 503 -14.55 -7.85 -15.93
N VAL A 504 -13.51 -7.31 -15.30
CA VAL A 504 -13.16 -5.88 -15.38
C VAL A 504 -11.68 -5.71 -15.72
N TYR A 505 -11.36 -4.74 -16.56
CA TYR A 505 -10.00 -4.34 -16.89
C TYR A 505 -9.81 -2.84 -16.68
N THR A 506 -8.59 -2.42 -16.39
CA THR A 506 -8.22 -0.99 -16.31
C THR A 506 -7.22 -0.66 -17.41
N ALA A 507 -7.53 0.37 -18.21
CA ALA A 507 -6.62 0.88 -19.23
C ALA A 507 -5.49 1.73 -18.61
N SER A 508 -4.34 1.74 -19.26
CA SER A 508 -3.20 2.64 -19.00
C SER A 508 -2.70 3.22 -20.32
N ILE A 509 -3.15 4.44 -20.60
CA ILE A 509 -2.97 5.22 -21.85
C ILE A 509 -2.50 6.65 -21.53
N GLY A 510 -2.09 7.42 -22.53
CA GLY A 510 -1.51 8.76 -22.37
C GLY A 510 -2.41 9.74 -21.60
N PRO A 511 -2.03 10.23 -20.40
CA PRO A 511 -2.81 11.19 -19.62
C PRO A 511 -2.97 12.58 -20.27
N PHE A 512 -2.06 12.95 -21.18
CA PHE A 512 -2.02 14.28 -21.82
C PHE A 512 -2.06 14.24 -23.36
N SER A 513 -2.12 13.05 -23.95
CA SER A 513 -2.29 12.86 -25.40
C SER A 513 -3.71 13.26 -25.84
N SER A 514 -3.92 13.48 -27.14
CA SER A 514 -5.25 13.76 -27.70
C SER A 514 -6.22 12.59 -27.54
N ASN A 515 -7.53 12.82 -27.71
CA ASN A 515 -8.50 11.72 -27.74
C ASN A 515 -8.22 10.71 -28.87
N TRP A 516 -7.66 11.16 -29.99
CA TRP A 516 -7.27 10.29 -31.11
C TRP A 516 -6.16 9.32 -30.70
N ASP A 517 -5.08 9.87 -30.15
CA ASP A 517 -3.94 9.08 -29.71
C ASP A 517 -4.33 8.08 -28.62
N ARG A 518 -5.10 8.56 -27.65
CA ARG A 518 -5.63 7.75 -26.55
C ARG A 518 -6.55 6.64 -27.04
N ALA A 519 -7.37 6.88 -28.08
CA ALA A 519 -8.22 5.85 -28.68
C ALA A 519 -7.39 4.77 -29.39
N CYS A 520 -6.32 5.16 -30.10
CA CYS A 520 -5.39 4.23 -30.74
C CYS A 520 -4.63 3.38 -29.70
N GLU A 521 -4.16 3.99 -28.63
CA GLU A 521 -3.51 3.31 -27.50
C GLU A 521 -4.48 2.34 -26.80
N LEU A 522 -5.71 2.78 -26.54
CA LEU A 522 -6.74 1.96 -25.91
C LEU A 522 -7.09 0.75 -26.78
N TYR A 523 -7.24 0.93 -28.09
CA TYR A 523 -7.46 -0.17 -29.04
C TYR A 523 -6.34 -1.22 -28.95
N ALA A 524 -5.09 -0.80 -29.06
CA ALA A 524 -3.93 -1.69 -28.99
C ALA A 524 -3.80 -2.36 -27.62
N GLN A 525 -4.12 -1.64 -26.54
CA GLN A 525 -4.06 -2.19 -25.20
C GLN A 525 -5.13 -3.24 -24.92
N ILE A 526 -6.35 -3.06 -25.46
CA ILE A 526 -7.42 -4.06 -25.33
C ILE A 526 -7.15 -5.25 -26.26
N LYS A 527 -7.00 -5.01 -27.56
CA LYS A 527 -6.88 -6.06 -28.59
C LYS A 527 -5.51 -6.77 -28.56
N GLY A 528 -4.46 -6.06 -28.15
CA GLY A 528 -3.07 -6.49 -28.26
C GLY A 528 -2.43 -6.05 -29.58
N GLY A 529 -1.12 -5.83 -29.55
CA GLY A 529 -0.32 -5.36 -30.68
C GLY A 529 0.31 -3.98 -30.44
N VAL A 530 0.94 -3.47 -31.49
CA VAL A 530 1.60 -2.15 -31.49
C VAL A 530 0.57 -1.07 -31.74
N THR A 531 0.56 -0.02 -30.91
CA THR A 531 -0.24 1.18 -31.18
C THR A 531 0.12 1.76 -32.55
N ASP A 532 -0.87 1.94 -33.40
CA ASP A 532 -0.76 2.62 -34.69
C ASP A 532 -1.64 3.87 -34.66
N TYR A 533 -1.02 5.04 -34.56
CA TYR A 533 -1.69 6.33 -34.52
C TYR A 533 -2.22 6.78 -35.89
N GLY A 534 -1.92 6.04 -36.96
CA GLY A 534 -2.31 6.41 -38.32
C GLY A 534 -1.20 7.13 -39.08
N ALA A 535 -1.06 6.80 -40.36
CA ALA A 535 0.03 7.34 -41.18
C ALA A 535 -0.20 8.80 -41.57
N ALA A 536 -1.43 9.16 -41.93
CA ALA A 536 -1.82 10.51 -42.29
C ALA A 536 -1.87 11.42 -41.05
N HIS A 537 -2.45 10.95 -39.96
CA HIS A 537 -2.51 11.64 -38.66
C HIS A 537 -1.11 11.99 -38.16
N SER A 538 -0.23 10.99 -38.04
CA SER A 538 1.14 11.22 -37.57
C SER A 538 1.98 12.08 -38.51
N THR A 539 1.74 12.01 -39.82
CA THR A 539 2.40 12.93 -40.78
C THR A 539 1.89 14.36 -40.64
N ASN A 540 0.59 14.55 -40.38
CA ASN A 540 -0.03 15.86 -40.26
C ASN A 540 0.43 16.59 -38.99
N TYR A 541 0.53 15.87 -37.88
CA TYR A 541 0.89 16.44 -36.59
C TYR A 541 2.38 16.26 -36.20
N ASP A 542 3.17 15.62 -37.07
CA ASP A 542 4.63 15.46 -36.94
C ASP A 542 5.08 14.66 -35.70
N HIS A 543 4.51 13.46 -35.53
CA HIS A 543 4.92 12.51 -34.49
C HIS A 543 5.15 11.10 -35.02
N LEU A 544 5.63 10.21 -34.15
CA LEU A 544 5.81 8.80 -34.51
C LEU A 544 4.45 8.13 -34.75
N ARG A 545 4.35 7.40 -35.87
CA ARG A 545 3.17 6.58 -36.19
C ARG A 545 2.95 5.42 -35.23
N PHE A 546 4.01 4.81 -34.73
CA PHE A 546 3.93 3.61 -33.91
C PHE A 546 4.34 3.90 -32.47
N GLY A 547 3.51 3.47 -31.53
CA GLY A 547 3.72 3.62 -30.09
C GLY A 547 4.11 2.31 -29.39
N LYS A 548 3.65 2.17 -28.13
CA LYS A 548 3.91 1.00 -27.28
C LYS A 548 3.30 -0.29 -27.86
N ASN A 549 3.89 -1.43 -27.51
CA ASN A 549 3.41 -2.76 -27.90
C ASN A 549 2.77 -3.46 -26.70
N TYR A 550 1.50 -3.84 -26.81
CA TYR A 550 0.72 -4.44 -25.75
C TYR A 550 0.46 -5.93 -25.99
N THR A 551 0.37 -6.70 -24.91
CA THR A 551 -0.02 -8.12 -24.99
C THR A 551 -1.52 -8.29 -25.29
N GLY A 552 -2.33 -7.28 -24.96
CA GLY A 552 -3.79 -7.30 -25.08
C GLY A 552 -4.46 -7.70 -23.76
N LEU A 553 -5.36 -6.85 -23.25
CA LEU A 553 -6.18 -7.15 -22.06
C LEU A 553 -7.27 -8.18 -22.38
N TYR A 554 -7.82 -8.12 -23.60
CA TYR A 554 -8.86 -9.01 -24.09
C TYR A 554 -8.63 -9.34 -25.57
N PRO A 555 -7.64 -10.20 -25.90
CA PRO A 555 -7.25 -10.46 -27.29
C PRO A 555 -8.36 -11.02 -28.18
N GLU A 556 -9.33 -11.74 -27.61
CA GLU A 556 -10.50 -12.27 -28.30
C GLU A 556 -11.61 -11.22 -28.57
N TRP A 557 -11.39 -9.96 -28.20
CA TRP A 557 -12.29 -8.84 -28.48
C TRP A 557 -12.58 -8.73 -29.98
N GLY A 558 -13.86 -8.60 -30.33
CA GLY A 558 -14.30 -8.52 -31.72
C GLY A 558 -14.36 -9.85 -32.47
N GLU A 559 -13.92 -10.95 -31.85
CA GLU A 559 -14.04 -12.30 -32.42
C GLU A 559 -15.42 -12.88 -32.15
N THR A 560 -15.84 -13.84 -32.98
CA THR A 560 -17.09 -14.58 -32.76
C THR A 560 -16.87 -15.68 -31.73
N ASN A 561 -17.65 -15.67 -30.66
CA ASN A 561 -17.60 -16.70 -29.62
C ASN A 561 -18.29 -18.01 -30.04
N SER A 562 -18.23 -19.01 -29.16
CA SER A 562 -18.85 -20.33 -29.36
C SER A 562 -20.36 -20.30 -29.55
N GLU A 563 -21.03 -19.21 -29.15
CA GLU A 563 -22.48 -19.03 -29.29
C GLU A 563 -22.86 -18.31 -30.59
N GLY A 564 -21.87 -17.89 -31.39
CA GLY A 564 -22.06 -17.19 -32.65
C GLY A 564 -22.29 -15.68 -32.51
N SER A 565 -22.11 -15.11 -31.32
CA SER A 565 -22.14 -13.66 -31.09
C SER A 565 -20.74 -13.06 -31.05
N VAL A 566 -20.63 -11.76 -31.34
CA VAL A 566 -19.35 -11.04 -31.26
C VAL A 566 -19.01 -10.78 -29.80
N ASN A 567 -17.75 -10.99 -29.42
CA ASN A 567 -17.21 -10.61 -28.12
C ASN A 567 -17.13 -9.07 -28.03
N LYS A 568 -18.18 -8.46 -27.48
CA LYS A 568 -18.23 -7.02 -27.21
C LYS A 568 -17.70 -6.68 -25.81
N ILE A 569 -17.53 -5.39 -25.53
CA ILE A 569 -17.16 -4.86 -24.21
C ILE A 569 -18.06 -3.71 -23.78
N HIS A 570 -18.07 -3.43 -22.48
CA HIS A 570 -18.61 -2.20 -21.91
C HIS A 570 -17.45 -1.25 -21.57
N LEU A 571 -17.56 0.01 -21.99
CA LEU A 571 -16.56 1.04 -21.69
C LEU A 571 -17.09 2.00 -20.62
N ILE A 572 -16.33 2.21 -19.55
CA ILE A 572 -16.60 3.24 -18.53
C ILE A 572 -15.44 4.23 -18.52
N GLY A 573 -15.73 5.46 -18.93
CA GLY A 573 -14.77 6.54 -19.02
C GLY A 573 -15.03 7.59 -17.94
N HIS A 574 -14.00 7.92 -17.16
CA HIS A 574 -14.04 9.06 -16.25
C HIS A 574 -13.33 10.26 -16.87
N SER A 575 -13.87 11.47 -16.68
CA SER A 575 -13.25 12.71 -17.18
C SER A 575 -12.98 12.62 -18.69
N MET A 576 -11.80 12.98 -19.18
CA MET A 576 -11.40 12.85 -20.60
C MET A 576 -11.58 11.42 -21.16
N GLY A 577 -11.53 10.39 -20.29
CA GLY A 577 -11.72 9.00 -20.68
C GLY A 577 -13.06 8.77 -21.38
N GLY A 578 -14.10 9.53 -21.03
CA GLY A 578 -15.40 9.46 -21.70
C GLY A 578 -15.38 9.94 -23.15
N GLN A 579 -14.60 10.98 -23.47
CA GLN A 579 -14.43 11.43 -24.87
C GLN A 579 -13.59 10.40 -25.67
N THR A 580 -12.54 9.84 -25.05
CA THR A 580 -11.68 8.82 -25.65
C THR A 580 -12.46 7.57 -26.07
N ILE A 581 -13.31 7.03 -25.19
CA ILE A 581 -14.08 5.80 -25.49
C ILE A 581 -15.14 6.02 -26.58
N ARG A 582 -15.69 7.24 -26.68
CA ARG A 582 -16.59 7.61 -27.78
C ARG A 582 -15.85 7.64 -29.11
N MET A 583 -14.66 8.24 -29.14
CA MET A 583 -13.84 8.28 -30.35
C MET A 583 -13.39 6.89 -30.79
N LEU A 584 -13.00 6.02 -29.84
CA LEU A 584 -12.70 4.61 -30.14
C LEU A 584 -13.91 3.90 -30.78
N ALA A 585 -15.11 4.06 -30.22
CA ALA A 585 -16.31 3.43 -30.77
C ALA A 585 -16.63 3.95 -32.19
N GLN A 586 -16.50 5.26 -32.42
CA GLN A 586 -16.65 5.86 -33.74
C GLN A 586 -15.67 5.25 -34.76
N MET A 587 -14.38 5.16 -34.40
CA MET A 587 -13.35 4.59 -35.28
C MET A 587 -13.65 3.13 -35.61
N LEU A 588 -14.04 2.33 -34.62
CA LEU A 588 -14.41 0.93 -34.84
C LEU A 588 -15.59 0.79 -35.80
N GLU A 589 -16.67 1.54 -35.61
CA GLU A 589 -17.88 1.34 -36.41
C GLU A 589 -17.80 2.01 -37.79
N LYS A 590 -17.21 3.20 -37.87
CA LYS A 590 -17.28 4.06 -39.06
C LYS A 590 -15.92 4.46 -39.63
N GLY A 591 -14.82 4.01 -39.01
CA GLY A 591 -13.48 4.45 -39.35
C GLY A 591 -13.30 5.94 -39.01
N THR A 592 -12.43 6.60 -39.75
CA THR A 592 -12.03 8.00 -39.50
C THR A 592 -12.70 9.00 -40.44
N THR A 593 -13.75 8.60 -41.14
CA THR A 593 -14.45 9.50 -42.09
C THR A 593 -15.07 10.69 -41.34
N GLY A 594 -14.83 11.90 -41.86
CA GLY A 594 -15.27 13.15 -41.26
C GLY A 594 -14.31 13.72 -40.20
N ALA A 595 -13.27 12.98 -39.80
CA ALA A 595 -12.25 13.50 -38.90
C ALA A 595 -11.43 14.62 -39.58
N PRO A 596 -10.81 15.53 -38.80
CA PRO A 596 -9.94 16.58 -39.34
C PRO A 596 -8.80 16.03 -40.22
N VAL A 597 -8.30 14.85 -39.88
CA VAL A 597 -7.36 14.07 -40.68
C VAL A 597 -7.94 12.66 -40.85
N GLU A 598 -8.23 12.27 -42.10
CA GLU A 598 -8.75 10.94 -42.39
C GLU A 598 -7.61 9.96 -42.67
N GLU A 599 -7.67 8.78 -42.05
CA GLU A 599 -6.83 7.64 -42.36
C GLU A 599 -7.38 6.79 -43.51
N THR A 600 -6.50 6.02 -44.13
CA THR A 600 -6.93 5.02 -45.12
C THR A 600 -7.28 3.71 -44.41
N THR A 601 -8.37 3.05 -44.81
CA THR A 601 -8.82 1.80 -44.18
C THR A 601 -7.74 0.71 -44.08
N TYR A 602 -6.74 0.68 -44.97
CA TYR A 602 -5.69 -0.35 -44.97
C TYR A 602 -4.50 -0.07 -44.03
N THR A 603 -4.46 1.04 -43.29
CA THR A 603 -3.31 1.37 -42.41
C THR A 603 -3.34 0.61 -41.08
N SER A 604 -4.52 0.47 -40.48
CA SER A 604 -4.75 -0.29 -39.24
C SER A 604 -6.17 -0.84 -39.23
N PRO A 605 -6.42 -2.04 -38.66
CA PRO A 605 -7.78 -2.58 -38.52
C PRO A 605 -8.73 -1.64 -37.76
N LEU A 606 -8.22 -0.79 -36.85
CA LEU A 606 -9.02 0.22 -36.17
C LEU A 606 -9.69 1.21 -37.14
N PHE A 607 -9.05 1.53 -38.26
CA PHE A 607 -9.53 2.54 -39.22
C PHE A 607 -10.37 1.94 -40.36
N GLU A 608 -10.55 0.62 -40.40
CA GLU A 608 -11.35 -0.06 -41.43
C GLU A 608 -12.84 0.27 -41.34
N GLY A 609 -13.34 0.53 -40.11
CA GLY A 609 -14.77 0.63 -39.84
C GLY A 609 -15.49 -0.72 -39.94
N GLY A 610 -16.78 -0.74 -39.61
CA GLY A 610 -17.63 -1.94 -39.67
C GLY A 610 -17.47 -2.89 -38.47
N HIS A 611 -16.84 -2.45 -37.39
CA HIS A 611 -16.63 -3.24 -36.18
C HIS A 611 -17.66 -2.89 -35.08
N ASP A 612 -18.72 -3.69 -35.00
CA ASP A 612 -19.72 -3.63 -33.92
C ASP A 612 -19.20 -4.35 -32.64
N TRP A 613 -18.21 -3.74 -31.99
CA TRP A 613 -17.43 -4.36 -30.90
C TRP A 613 -17.69 -3.75 -29.51
N ILE A 614 -18.51 -2.68 -29.44
CA ILE A 614 -18.85 -1.97 -28.20
C ILE A 614 -20.33 -2.22 -27.89
N HIS A 615 -20.64 -2.61 -26.65
CA HIS A 615 -22.03 -2.80 -26.24
C HIS A 615 -22.61 -1.57 -25.53
N SER A 616 -21.80 -0.89 -24.72
CA SER A 616 -22.19 0.36 -24.08
C SER A 616 -21.01 1.28 -23.78
N ILE A 617 -21.32 2.56 -23.65
CA ILE A 617 -20.44 3.63 -23.20
C ILE A 617 -21.07 4.28 -21.97
N THR A 618 -20.29 4.39 -20.90
CA THR A 618 -20.66 5.14 -19.70
C THR A 618 -19.64 6.24 -19.49
N THR A 619 -20.10 7.46 -19.31
CA THR A 619 -19.24 8.63 -19.03
C THR A 619 -19.55 9.18 -17.65
N ILE A 620 -18.53 9.38 -16.82
CA ILE A 620 -18.63 9.94 -15.47
C ILE A 620 -17.79 11.22 -15.43
N SER A 621 -18.38 12.34 -15.01
CA SER A 621 -17.69 13.64 -14.93
C SER A 621 -17.00 14.07 -16.24
N THR A 622 -17.48 13.58 -17.38
CA THR A 622 -16.80 13.73 -18.66
C THR A 622 -17.11 15.08 -19.30
N PRO A 623 -16.13 15.82 -19.83
CA PRO A 623 -16.38 17.05 -20.58
C PRO A 623 -16.86 16.73 -22.00
N ASN A 624 -18.06 16.15 -22.16
CA ASN A 624 -18.58 15.75 -23.47
C ASN A 624 -18.75 16.96 -24.42
N GLN A 625 -18.91 18.15 -23.87
CA GLN A 625 -18.94 19.43 -24.60
C GLN A 625 -17.71 20.32 -24.30
N GLY A 626 -16.65 19.73 -23.72
CA GLY A 626 -15.45 20.45 -23.29
C GLY A 626 -15.58 21.07 -21.90
N THR A 627 -14.49 21.61 -21.39
CA THR A 627 -14.41 22.33 -20.11
C THR A 627 -13.77 23.68 -20.33
N THR A 628 -14.36 24.72 -19.74
CA THR A 628 -13.79 26.08 -19.82
C THR A 628 -12.46 26.20 -19.08
N LEU A 629 -12.10 25.18 -18.27
CA LEU A 629 -10.77 25.06 -17.69
C LEU A 629 -9.68 24.94 -18.77
N ALA A 630 -9.92 24.15 -19.82
CA ALA A 630 -8.97 23.95 -20.90
C ALA A 630 -8.87 25.21 -21.79
N ASP A 631 -9.98 25.90 -22.03
CA ASP A 631 -9.97 27.22 -22.71
C ASP A 631 -9.18 28.27 -21.93
N GLY A 632 -9.16 28.17 -20.59
CA GLY A 632 -8.39 29.02 -19.69
C GLY A 632 -6.94 28.59 -19.45
N PHE A 633 -6.46 27.50 -20.06
CA PHE A 633 -5.17 26.91 -19.73
C PHE A 633 -3.99 27.88 -19.93
N SER A 634 -4.03 28.76 -20.93
CA SER A 634 -2.99 29.78 -21.12
C SER A 634 -2.94 30.84 -20.02
N GLU A 635 -4.04 31.05 -19.30
CA GLU A 635 -4.17 32.04 -18.23
C GLU A 635 -3.76 31.47 -16.85
N ILE A 636 -3.94 30.16 -16.64
CA ILE A 636 -3.74 29.50 -15.34
C ILE A 636 -2.90 28.19 -15.43
N GLY A 637 -2.14 28.01 -16.50
CA GLY A 637 -1.45 26.75 -16.81
C GLY A 637 -0.43 26.31 -15.75
N ASP A 638 0.31 27.24 -15.15
CA ASP A 638 1.23 26.91 -14.05
C ASP A 638 0.47 26.45 -12.80
N THR A 639 -0.68 27.06 -12.51
CA THR A 639 -1.59 26.61 -11.43
C THR A 639 -2.09 25.18 -11.67
N ILE A 640 -2.33 24.77 -12.93
CA ILE A 640 -2.79 23.41 -13.26
C ILE A 640 -1.66 22.38 -13.09
N LYS A 641 -0.40 22.73 -13.39
CA LYS A 641 0.75 21.85 -13.15
C LYS A 641 0.98 21.64 -11.65
N ASP A 642 0.99 22.74 -10.89
CA ASP A 642 1.14 22.73 -9.44
C ASP A 642 0.00 21.95 -8.76
N LEU A 643 -1.19 22.01 -9.35
CA LEU A 643 -2.36 21.25 -8.90
C LEU A 643 -2.19 19.74 -9.06
N LEU A 644 -1.68 19.27 -10.21
CA LEU A 644 -1.47 17.84 -10.45
C LEU A 644 -0.50 17.25 -9.41
N VAL A 645 0.55 17.99 -9.06
CA VAL A 645 1.47 17.62 -7.98
C VAL A 645 0.80 17.74 -6.60
N SER A 646 -0.02 18.77 -6.40
CA SER A 646 -0.74 19.00 -5.14
C SER A 646 -1.78 17.92 -4.82
N ILE A 647 -2.47 17.36 -5.82
CA ILE A 647 -3.40 16.23 -5.63
C ILE A 647 -2.65 15.01 -5.10
N ILE A 648 -1.44 14.74 -5.62
CA ILE A 648 -0.58 13.65 -5.15
C ILE A 648 -0.04 13.94 -3.73
N ASN A 649 0.26 15.22 -3.42
CA ASN A 649 0.68 15.67 -2.08
C ASN A 649 -0.41 15.52 -1.02
N VAL A 650 -1.66 15.90 -1.33
CA VAL A 650 -2.79 15.84 -0.37
C VAL A 650 -3.06 14.41 0.09
N LEU A 651 -2.81 13.44 -0.77
CA LEU A 651 -2.95 12.01 -0.46
C LEU A 651 -1.77 11.47 0.36
N GLY A 652 -0.71 12.26 0.57
CA GLY A 652 0.50 11.88 1.30
C GLY A 652 1.24 10.71 0.65
N ILE A 653 1.20 10.64 -0.69
CA ILE A 653 1.98 9.68 -1.49
C ILE A 653 3.49 10.03 -1.42
N PHE A 654 3.86 11.22 -0.91
CA PHE A 654 5.24 11.65 -0.69
C PHE A 654 5.77 11.31 0.71
N GLY A 655 6.94 10.65 0.74
CA GLY A 655 8.02 11.00 1.68
C GLY A 655 9.03 11.91 0.98
N ASP A 656 9.85 12.65 1.72
CA ASP A 656 10.77 13.72 1.25
C ASP A 656 11.85 13.30 0.21
N SER A 657 11.79 12.10 -0.39
CA SER A 657 12.76 11.62 -1.38
C SER A 657 12.32 10.32 -2.06
N VAL A 658 11.26 10.34 -2.89
CA VAL A 658 10.83 9.13 -3.64
C VAL A 658 10.77 9.40 -5.13
N ASP A 659 11.45 8.55 -5.91
CA ASP A 659 11.26 8.40 -7.35
C ASP A 659 9.87 7.82 -7.63
N LEU A 660 8.90 8.71 -7.81
CA LEU A 660 7.53 8.35 -8.16
C LEU A 660 7.49 7.78 -9.59
N LEU A 661 7.02 6.54 -9.75
CA LEU A 661 6.69 5.95 -11.04
C LEU A 661 5.38 6.58 -11.56
N TYR A 662 5.52 7.65 -12.34
CA TYR A 662 4.47 8.25 -13.16
C TYR A 662 5.02 8.49 -14.56
N ASP A 663 4.34 8.00 -15.59
CA ASP A 663 4.71 8.19 -16.99
C ASP A 663 3.63 8.97 -17.75
N ALA A 664 3.99 10.12 -18.32
CA ALA A 664 3.10 10.91 -19.17
C ALA A 664 2.78 10.21 -20.51
N GLN A 665 3.53 9.16 -20.86
CA GLN A 665 3.36 8.33 -22.06
C GLN A 665 3.32 9.14 -23.37
N LEU A 666 4.20 10.15 -23.47
CA LEU A 666 4.31 11.05 -24.63
C LEU A 666 5.45 10.61 -25.59
N ASP A 667 5.72 9.31 -25.66
CA ASP A 667 6.82 8.73 -26.43
C ASP A 667 6.74 9.06 -27.92
N GLN A 668 5.52 9.16 -28.47
CA GLN A 668 5.29 9.49 -29.87
C GLN A 668 5.79 10.90 -30.23
N TRP A 669 5.84 11.80 -29.24
CA TRP A 669 6.36 13.16 -29.33
C TRP A 669 7.86 13.25 -28.98
N GLY A 670 8.51 12.12 -28.69
CA GLY A 670 9.90 12.08 -28.25
C GLY A 670 10.11 12.61 -26.83
N ILE A 671 9.05 12.78 -26.04
CA ILE A 671 9.13 13.20 -24.64
C ILE A 671 9.29 11.93 -23.80
N THR A 672 10.50 11.71 -23.30
CA THR A 672 10.82 10.54 -22.49
C THR A 672 10.20 10.62 -21.10
N ALA A 673 9.93 9.44 -20.51
CA ALA A 673 9.52 9.28 -19.12
C ALA A 673 10.43 10.04 -18.12
N LYS A 674 9.92 10.22 -16.90
CA LYS A 674 10.68 10.84 -15.78
C LYS A 674 12.03 10.14 -15.59
N GLN A 675 13.08 10.92 -15.36
CA GLN A 675 14.42 10.39 -15.05
C GLN A 675 14.60 10.15 -13.54
N ASP A 676 15.52 9.24 -13.16
CA ASP A 676 15.81 8.89 -11.76
C ASP A 676 16.34 10.06 -10.90
N ASP A 677 16.88 11.11 -11.54
CA ASP A 677 17.40 12.31 -10.87
C ASP A 677 16.48 13.52 -10.99
N GLU A 678 15.32 13.37 -11.63
CA GLU A 678 14.34 14.42 -11.90
C GLU A 678 13.18 14.32 -10.89
N THR A 679 12.78 15.40 -10.24
CA THR A 679 11.55 15.42 -9.42
C THR A 679 10.29 15.36 -10.28
N LEU A 680 9.14 15.00 -9.71
CA LEU A 680 7.88 14.99 -10.47
C LEU A 680 7.53 16.37 -11.04
N GLN A 681 7.80 17.44 -10.28
CA GLN A 681 7.58 18.81 -10.76
C GLN A 681 8.50 19.13 -11.94
N GLU A 682 9.81 18.84 -11.84
CA GLU A 682 10.74 19.06 -12.95
C GLU A 682 10.36 18.25 -14.20
N TYR A 683 9.83 17.04 -14.00
CA TYR A 683 9.31 16.24 -15.10
C TYR A 683 8.11 16.88 -15.79
N PHE A 684 7.13 17.38 -15.02
CA PHE A 684 6.01 18.11 -15.60
C PHE A 684 6.46 19.41 -16.26
N ASP A 685 7.36 20.17 -15.64
CA ASP A 685 7.92 21.38 -16.25
C ASP A 685 8.58 21.06 -17.60
N ARG A 686 9.36 19.98 -17.68
CA ARG A 686 9.95 19.50 -18.93
C ARG A 686 8.90 19.06 -19.95
N ALA A 687 7.94 18.22 -19.55
CA ALA A 687 6.91 17.71 -20.46
C ALA A 687 6.04 18.85 -21.02
N PHE A 688 5.56 19.75 -20.15
CA PHE A 688 4.74 20.90 -20.51
C PHE A 688 5.51 22.05 -21.16
N SER A 689 6.86 22.02 -21.17
CA SER A 689 7.68 22.96 -21.97
C SER A 689 7.69 22.65 -23.47
N SER A 690 7.17 21.49 -23.86
CA SER A 690 7.06 21.10 -25.27
C SER A 690 6.06 22.00 -26.01
N SER A 691 6.37 22.30 -27.28
CA SER A 691 5.50 23.08 -28.16
C SER A 691 4.14 22.43 -28.45
N ILE A 692 3.97 21.15 -28.12
CA ILE A 692 2.67 20.47 -28.24
C ILE A 692 1.62 21.06 -27.29
N PHE A 693 2.02 21.77 -26.24
CA PHE A 693 1.12 22.46 -25.32
C PHE A 693 0.89 23.93 -25.69
N ASP A 694 1.44 24.40 -26.81
CA ASP A 694 1.14 25.73 -27.34
C ASP A 694 -0.32 25.82 -27.78
N SER A 695 -0.95 26.98 -27.57
CA SER A 695 -2.39 27.18 -27.85
C SER A 695 -2.81 26.99 -29.31
N SER A 696 -1.86 26.97 -30.24
CA SER A 696 -2.11 26.69 -31.66
C SER A 696 -2.10 25.20 -32.02
N PHE A 697 -1.58 24.36 -31.13
CA PHE A 697 -1.45 22.93 -31.35
C PHE A 697 -2.75 22.21 -30.97
N LYS A 698 -3.18 21.26 -31.81
CA LYS A 698 -4.50 20.62 -31.69
C LYS A 698 -4.45 19.14 -31.29
N ASP A 699 -3.33 18.46 -31.49
CA ASP A 699 -3.22 17.02 -31.21
C ASP A 699 -2.74 16.76 -29.77
N VAL A 700 -3.44 17.36 -28.81
CA VAL A 700 -3.11 17.31 -27.39
C VAL A 700 -4.37 17.36 -26.55
N SER A 701 -4.32 16.86 -25.32
CA SER A 701 -5.49 16.80 -24.43
C SER A 701 -6.14 18.17 -24.21
N ILE A 702 -5.36 19.24 -24.12
CA ILE A 702 -5.89 20.60 -23.85
C ILE A 702 -6.81 21.07 -24.98
N TRP A 703 -6.50 20.75 -26.25
CA TRP A 703 -7.41 21.05 -27.36
C TRP A 703 -8.67 20.18 -27.27
N SER A 704 -8.52 18.86 -27.15
CA SER A 704 -9.66 17.93 -27.03
C SER A 704 -10.61 18.25 -25.88
N LEU A 705 -10.07 18.77 -24.77
CA LEU A 705 -10.82 19.19 -23.59
C LEU A 705 -11.45 20.58 -23.71
N SER A 706 -10.97 21.45 -24.61
CA SER A 706 -11.55 22.78 -24.82
C SER A 706 -12.97 22.69 -25.39
N VAL A 707 -13.79 23.70 -25.15
CA VAL A 707 -15.15 23.77 -25.72
C VAL A 707 -15.10 23.74 -27.26
N ALA A 708 -14.07 24.37 -27.86
CA ALA A 708 -13.88 24.38 -29.30
C ALA A 708 -13.48 23.00 -29.87
N GLY A 709 -12.51 22.34 -29.25
CA GLY A 709 -12.03 21.02 -29.68
C GLY A 709 -13.04 19.91 -29.43
N ALA A 710 -13.71 19.88 -28.27
CA ALA A 710 -14.78 18.93 -28.01
C ALA A 710 -15.95 19.06 -29.01
N LYS A 711 -16.23 20.29 -29.46
CA LYS A 711 -17.19 20.54 -30.53
C LYS A 711 -16.69 20.04 -31.88
N GLU A 712 -15.44 20.34 -32.25
CA GLU A 712 -14.81 19.85 -33.49
C GLU A 712 -14.83 18.31 -33.56
N GLU A 713 -14.45 17.63 -32.47
CA GLU A 713 -14.49 16.16 -32.38
C GLU A 713 -15.92 15.63 -32.44
N SER A 714 -16.88 16.24 -31.75
CA SER A 714 -18.29 15.79 -31.75
C SER A 714 -19.00 15.99 -33.10
N MET A 715 -18.42 16.72 -34.05
CA MET A 715 -18.99 16.84 -35.39
C MET A 715 -18.81 15.56 -36.23
N TRP A 716 -17.87 14.69 -35.86
CA TRP A 716 -17.64 13.42 -36.56
C TRP A 716 -17.70 12.20 -35.61
N VAL A 717 -17.44 12.38 -34.32
CA VAL A 717 -17.68 11.37 -33.27
C VAL A 717 -19.14 11.40 -32.85
N GLU A 718 -19.95 10.63 -33.56
CA GLU A 718 -21.41 10.59 -33.41
C GLU A 718 -21.84 9.72 -32.21
N THR A 719 -23.07 9.94 -31.73
CA THR A 719 -23.77 8.94 -30.91
C THR A 719 -24.23 7.80 -31.82
N LEU A 720 -23.73 6.60 -31.60
CA LEU A 720 -23.94 5.42 -32.47
C LEU A 720 -25.29 4.75 -32.17
N ASP A 721 -26.04 4.39 -33.20
CA ASP A 721 -27.45 3.93 -33.07
C ASP A 721 -27.59 2.57 -32.35
N ASP A 722 -26.54 1.77 -32.30
CA ASP A 722 -26.51 0.40 -31.77
C ASP A 722 -25.74 0.25 -30.45
N VAL A 723 -25.29 1.36 -29.86
CA VAL A 723 -24.58 1.42 -28.56
C VAL A 723 -25.46 2.08 -27.49
N TYR A 724 -25.44 1.55 -26.26
CA TYR A 724 -26.08 2.21 -25.12
C TYR A 724 -25.16 3.28 -24.52
N TYR A 725 -25.65 4.49 -24.29
CA TYR A 725 -24.89 5.57 -23.67
C TYR A 725 -25.47 5.94 -22.30
N TYR A 726 -24.61 6.10 -21.29
CA TYR A 726 -24.98 6.56 -19.95
C TYR A 726 -24.09 7.72 -19.52
N SER A 727 -24.65 8.73 -18.87
CA SER A 727 -23.91 9.90 -18.40
C SER A 727 -24.20 10.22 -16.94
N TYR A 728 -23.17 10.21 -16.10
CA TYR A 728 -23.22 10.71 -14.72
C TYR A 728 -22.58 12.10 -14.66
N ALA A 729 -23.39 13.10 -14.34
CA ALA A 729 -22.94 14.46 -14.11
C ALA A 729 -22.65 14.69 -12.62
N THR A 730 -21.51 15.27 -12.30
CA THR A 730 -21.06 15.67 -10.96
C THR A 730 -21.18 17.17 -10.78
N LYS A 731 -21.36 17.59 -9.52
CA LYS A 731 -21.40 18.99 -9.14
C LYS A 731 -21.04 19.14 -7.68
N ASP A 732 -20.05 19.98 -7.39
CA ASP A 732 -19.69 20.36 -6.02
C ASP A 732 -19.58 21.86 -5.79
N THR A 733 -20.56 22.58 -6.33
CA THR A 733 -20.63 24.03 -6.27
C THR A 733 -22.02 24.51 -5.87
N PHE A 734 -22.07 25.70 -5.27
CA PHE A 734 -23.31 26.43 -5.02
C PHE A 734 -23.30 27.77 -5.76
N SER A 735 -24.47 28.20 -6.24
CA SER A 735 -24.58 29.46 -6.95
C SER A 735 -24.70 30.64 -5.99
N THR A 736 -24.02 31.74 -6.30
CA THR A 736 -24.07 32.99 -5.57
C THR A 736 -23.91 34.18 -6.53
N TYR A 737 -23.69 35.38 -5.98
CA TYR A 737 -23.50 36.60 -6.74
C TYR A 737 -22.19 37.29 -6.35
N ASN A 738 -21.46 37.81 -7.34
CA ASN A 738 -20.32 38.68 -7.08
C ASN A 738 -20.77 40.07 -6.59
N TRP A 739 -19.82 40.95 -6.26
CA TRP A 739 -20.12 42.31 -5.79
C TRP A 739 -20.90 43.17 -6.81
N LYS A 740 -20.87 42.81 -8.10
CA LYS A 740 -21.66 43.43 -9.17
C LYS A 740 -23.05 42.80 -9.35
N LEU A 741 -23.49 41.94 -8.43
CA LEU A 741 -24.75 41.19 -8.50
C LEU A 741 -24.85 40.26 -9.72
N GLN A 742 -23.71 39.82 -10.28
CA GLN A 742 -23.68 38.86 -11.38
C GLN A 742 -23.58 37.43 -10.82
N LYS A 743 -24.36 36.51 -11.40
CA LYS A 743 -24.33 35.08 -11.05
C LYS A 743 -22.91 34.52 -11.22
N ILE A 744 -22.47 33.77 -10.22
CA ILE A 744 -21.23 32.98 -10.16
C ILE A 744 -21.51 31.68 -9.39
N SER A 745 -20.59 30.71 -9.45
CA SER A 745 -20.64 29.51 -8.61
C SER A 745 -19.36 29.39 -7.79
N TYR A 746 -19.49 29.01 -6.52
CA TYR A 746 -18.36 28.78 -5.62
C TYR A 746 -18.29 27.32 -5.16
N PRO A 747 -17.08 26.85 -4.82
CA PRO A 747 -16.83 25.50 -4.36
C PRO A 747 -17.50 25.21 -3.00
N ASN A 748 -17.98 23.98 -2.80
CA ASN A 748 -18.27 23.48 -1.46
C ASN A 748 -16.96 23.03 -0.79
N ILE A 749 -16.30 23.97 -0.11
CA ILE A 749 -14.97 23.81 0.50
C ILE A 749 -14.80 22.65 1.51
N LEU A 750 -15.90 22.03 1.98
CA LEU A 750 -15.86 20.92 2.93
C LEU A 750 -15.88 19.55 2.24
N THR A 751 -16.46 19.48 1.04
CA THR A 751 -16.64 18.25 0.28
C THR A 751 -15.72 18.16 -0.93
N MET A 752 -15.29 19.32 -1.45
CA MET A 752 -14.36 19.37 -2.57
C MET A 752 -12.92 19.28 -2.09
N LEU A 753 -12.13 18.46 -2.80
CA LEU A 753 -10.71 18.33 -2.59
C LEU A 753 -10.03 19.70 -2.75
N LEU A 754 -9.33 20.13 -1.70
CA LEU A 754 -8.73 21.46 -1.53
C LEU A 754 -8.03 22.03 -2.78
N PRO A 755 -7.19 21.28 -3.52
CA PRO A 755 -6.53 21.81 -4.69
C PRO A 755 -7.53 22.17 -5.81
N LEU A 756 -8.66 21.46 -5.93
CA LEU A 756 -9.70 21.71 -6.95
C LEU A 756 -10.49 23.00 -6.68
N ASP A 757 -10.47 23.56 -5.47
CA ASP A 757 -11.20 24.79 -5.14
C ASP A 757 -10.80 25.96 -6.04
N VAL A 758 -9.50 26.12 -6.33
CA VAL A 758 -8.99 27.21 -7.17
C VAL A 758 -9.51 27.09 -8.60
N LEU A 759 -9.51 25.87 -9.14
CA LEU A 759 -10.06 25.60 -10.46
C LEU A 759 -11.57 25.81 -10.49
N SER A 760 -12.27 25.36 -9.45
CA SER A 760 -13.72 25.52 -9.33
C SER A 760 -14.13 26.99 -9.33
N ILE A 761 -13.37 27.84 -8.62
CA ILE A 761 -13.59 29.29 -8.60
C ILE A 761 -13.40 29.88 -10.01
N PHE A 762 -12.38 29.46 -10.75
CA PHE A 762 -12.16 29.89 -12.14
C PHE A 762 -13.33 29.47 -13.05
N LEU A 763 -13.72 28.19 -13.04
CA LEU A 763 -14.85 27.62 -13.79
C LEU A 763 -16.18 28.33 -13.43
N GLY A 764 -16.39 28.60 -12.15
CA GLY A 764 -17.58 29.24 -11.61
C GLY A 764 -17.63 30.76 -11.77
N SER A 765 -16.53 31.36 -12.23
CA SER A 765 -16.40 32.80 -12.41
C SER A 765 -17.20 33.32 -13.63
N ARG A 766 -16.94 34.58 -13.98
CA ARG A 766 -17.49 35.21 -15.18
C ARG A 766 -16.70 34.90 -16.46
N TYR A 767 -15.64 34.08 -16.40
CA TYR A 767 -14.83 33.74 -17.57
C TYR A 767 -15.64 33.12 -18.72
N ALA A 768 -16.44 32.08 -18.44
CA ALA A 768 -17.28 31.43 -19.46
C ALA A 768 -18.27 32.41 -20.13
N PRO A 769 -19.09 33.19 -19.39
CA PRO A 769 -20.03 34.10 -20.02
C PRO A 769 -19.42 35.37 -20.62
N ASP A 770 -18.37 35.94 -20.01
CA ASP A 770 -17.85 37.24 -20.44
C ASP A 770 -16.74 37.09 -21.51
N THR A 771 -15.96 36.01 -21.47
CA THR A 771 -14.85 35.75 -22.42
C THR A 771 -15.26 34.81 -23.55
N LEU A 772 -15.94 33.70 -23.24
CA LEU A 772 -16.31 32.67 -24.23
C LEU A 772 -17.72 32.85 -24.80
N SER A 773 -18.47 33.87 -24.33
CA SER A 773 -19.87 34.10 -24.72
C SER A 773 -20.80 32.91 -24.44
N LEU A 774 -20.48 32.07 -23.45
CA LEU A 774 -21.30 30.95 -23.01
C LEU A 774 -22.39 31.42 -22.03
N THR A 775 -23.39 30.58 -21.77
CA THR A 775 -24.44 30.92 -20.79
C THR A 775 -23.90 30.82 -19.36
N THR A 776 -24.60 31.42 -18.39
CA THR A 776 -24.26 31.27 -16.96
C THR A 776 -24.53 29.87 -16.42
N ASP A 777 -25.08 28.96 -17.23
CA ASP A 777 -25.27 27.56 -16.87
C ASP A 777 -23.98 26.73 -17.00
N TRP A 778 -22.93 27.32 -17.58
CA TRP A 778 -21.58 26.77 -17.56
C TRP A 778 -20.85 26.99 -16.23
N GLN A 779 -21.38 27.80 -15.31
CA GLN A 779 -20.67 28.12 -14.06
C GLN A 779 -20.68 26.98 -13.02
N PRO A 780 -21.77 26.23 -12.81
CA PRO A 780 -21.75 25.05 -11.94
C PRO A 780 -20.74 24.02 -12.45
N ASN A 781 -19.92 23.49 -11.54
CA ASN A 781 -18.85 22.57 -11.85
C ASN A 781 -18.55 21.63 -10.65
N ASP A 782 -17.65 20.68 -10.88
CA ASP A 782 -17.14 19.70 -9.90
C ASP A 782 -15.66 19.93 -9.54
N GLY A 783 -15.11 21.10 -9.86
CA GLY A 783 -13.69 21.42 -9.68
C GLY A 783 -12.82 21.23 -10.92
N ALA A 784 -13.27 20.51 -11.95
CA ALA A 784 -12.51 20.39 -13.22
C ALA A 784 -13.37 20.56 -14.48
N VAL A 785 -14.64 20.17 -14.43
CA VAL A 785 -15.54 20.17 -15.58
C VAL A 785 -16.84 20.88 -15.23
N ASN A 786 -17.34 21.70 -16.17
CA ASN A 786 -18.63 22.36 -16.05
C ASN A 786 -19.76 21.31 -16.10
N THR A 787 -20.69 21.31 -15.12
CA THR A 787 -21.71 20.27 -14.96
C THR A 787 -22.61 20.11 -16.20
N ILE A 788 -22.90 21.21 -16.91
CA ILE A 788 -23.72 21.18 -18.13
C ILE A 788 -23.10 20.32 -19.24
N SER A 789 -21.76 20.30 -19.31
CA SER A 789 -20.98 19.60 -20.33
C SER A 789 -20.99 18.08 -20.15
N MET A 790 -21.43 17.57 -19.00
CA MET A 790 -21.33 16.15 -18.66
C MET A 790 -22.46 15.29 -19.20
N ASN A 791 -23.60 15.89 -19.54
CA ASN A 791 -24.84 15.16 -19.81
C ASN A 791 -24.84 14.43 -21.17
N GLN A 792 -24.24 15.03 -22.20
CA GLN A 792 -24.25 14.49 -23.55
C GLN A 792 -23.21 15.21 -24.39
N ASP A 793 -22.96 14.69 -25.59
CA ASP A 793 -22.21 15.42 -26.61
C ASP A 793 -23.04 16.54 -27.28
N TYR A 794 -22.49 17.15 -28.34
CA TYR A 794 -23.13 18.27 -29.04
C TYR A 794 -24.31 17.89 -29.95
N VAL A 795 -24.43 16.63 -30.36
CA VAL A 795 -25.32 16.21 -31.46
C VAL A 795 -26.30 15.11 -31.06
N GLY A 796 -25.97 14.33 -30.04
CA GLY A 796 -26.74 13.22 -29.54
C GLY A 796 -28.01 13.64 -28.83
N ASP A 797 -29.02 12.78 -28.95
CA ASP A 797 -30.27 12.91 -28.19
C ASP A 797 -30.09 12.41 -26.76
N ILE A 798 -30.60 13.16 -25.80
CA ILE A 798 -30.67 12.77 -24.39
C ILE A 798 -32.08 12.34 -23.99
N VAL A 799 -32.14 11.36 -23.08
CA VAL A 799 -33.34 10.89 -22.40
C VAL A 799 -33.02 10.74 -20.92
N GLU A 800 -33.95 11.14 -20.04
CA GLU A 800 -33.80 10.86 -18.61
C GLU A 800 -33.90 9.35 -18.37
N PHE A 801 -32.98 8.80 -17.57
CA PHE A 801 -33.04 7.40 -17.19
C PHE A 801 -34.11 7.20 -16.12
N ASP A 802 -35.20 6.52 -16.48
CA ASP A 802 -36.34 6.22 -15.58
C ASP A 802 -36.36 4.74 -15.12
N GLY A 803 -35.21 4.08 -15.22
CA GLY A 803 -35.10 2.62 -15.14
C GLY A 803 -35.24 1.94 -16.50
N SER A 804 -35.39 2.68 -17.60
CA SER A 804 -35.36 2.13 -18.96
C SER A 804 -34.13 2.60 -19.73
N SER A 805 -33.39 1.66 -20.32
CA SER A 805 -32.25 1.94 -21.18
C SER A 805 -32.70 2.09 -22.63
N VAL A 806 -32.34 3.21 -23.25
CA VAL A 806 -32.60 3.52 -24.65
C VAL A 806 -31.29 3.48 -25.43
N ILE A 807 -31.22 2.57 -26.39
CA ILE A 807 -30.05 2.41 -27.29
C ILE A 807 -29.96 3.61 -28.26
N GLY A 808 -28.74 4.00 -28.62
CA GLY A 808 -28.47 5.13 -29.51
C GLY A 808 -28.79 6.50 -28.94
N LYS A 809 -29.02 6.59 -27.62
CA LYS A 809 -29.30 7.83 -26.91
C LYS A 809 -28.52 7.91 -25.61
N TRP A 810 -28.23 9.13 -25.19
CA TRP A 810 -27.67 9.42 -23.88
C TRP A 810 -28.74 9.23 -22.81
N ASN A 811 -28.59 8.17 -22.00
CA ASN A 811 -29.41 7.93 -20.82
C ASN A 811 -28.83 8.76 -19.67
N GLN A 812 -29.48 9.87 -19.37
CA GLN A 812 -29.07 10.81 -18.34
C GLN A 812 -29.33 10.20 -16.97
N MET A 813 -28.26 9.89 -16.26
CA MET A 813 -28.32 9.38 -14.90
C MET A 813 -28.57 10.52 -13.93
N THR A 814 -29.04 10.18 -12.73
CA THR A 814 -29.22 11.18 -11.67
C THR A 814 -27.91 11.90 -11.37
N GLN A 815 -27.96 13.24 -11.35
CA GLN A 815 -26.81 14.08 -11.07
C GLN A 815 -26.27 13.81 -9.65
N LEU A 816 -24.97 13.57 -9.55
CA LEU A 816 -24.26 13.33 -8.31
C LEU A 816 -23.83 14.68 -7.70
N THR A 817 -24.69 15.23 -6.83
CA THR A 817 -24.47 16.53 -6.19
C THR A 817 -23.71 16.37 -4.87
N GLY A 818 -22.81 17.31 -4.57
CA GLY A 818 -21.92 17.25 -3.41
C GLY A 818 -20.68 16.39 -3.64
N LEU A 819 -20.40 16.04 -4.90
CA LEU A 819 -19.25 15.23 -5.29
C LEU A 819 -18.37 16.04 -6.25
N ASP A 820 -17.10 16.19 -5.89
CA ASP A 820 -16.09 16.74 -6.77
C ASP A 820 -15.66 15.75 -7.86
N HIS A 821 -14.75 16.21 -8.72
CA HIS A 821 -14.26 15.47 -9.86
C HIS A 821 -13.59 14.13 -9.51
N LEU A 822 -12.93 14.01 -8.36
CA LEU A 822 -12.18 12.82 -7.95
C LEU A 822 -12.94 11.96 -6.93
N ALA A 823 -14.00 12.47 -6.33
CA ALA A 823 -14.87 11.73 -5.43
C ALA A 823 -15.47 10.49 -6.10
N VAL A 824 -15.84 10.60 -7.37
CA VAL A 824 -16.43 9.51 -8.15
C VAL A 824 -15.45 8.39 -8.51
N THR A 825 -14.15 8.59 -8.29
CA THR A 825 -13.12 7.56 -8.45
C THR A 825 -12.62 7.03 -7.11
N GLY A 826 -13.21 7.46 -5.99
CA GLY A 826 -12.85 6.99 -4.63
C GLY A 826 -11.66 7.72 -4.00
N ILE A 827 -11.21 8.84 -4.56
CA ILE A 827 -10.05 9.60 -4.05
C ILE A 827 -10.43 10.55 -2.90
N THR A 828 -11.72 10.71 -2.59
CA THR A 828 -12.22 11.43 -1.40
C THR A 828 -12.87 10.46 -0.39
N LEU A 829 -13.11 10.95 0.84
CA LEU A 829 -13.65 10.15 1.96
C LEU A 829 -15.15 9.86 1.90
N LEU A 830 -15.79 10.08 0.76
CA LEU A 830 -17.21 9.75 0.59
C LEU A 830 -17.36 8.25 0.31
N TYR A 831 -17.31 7.44 1.38
CA TYR A 831 -17.06 5.99 1.43
C TYR A 831 -18.11 5.04 0.78
N GLN A 832 -18.92 5.50 -0.16
CA GLN A 832 -20.00 4.70 -0.76
C GLN A 832 -19.95 4.65 -2.29
N ILE A 833 -18.85 5.07 -2.91
CA ILE A 833 -18.81 5.17 -4.38
C ILE A 833 -18.91 3.79 -5.05
N PHE A 834 -18.38 2.74 -4.41
CA PHE A 834 -18.43 1.38 -4.94
C PHE A 834 -19.86 0.89 -5.23
N GLY A 835 -20.84 1.28 -4.39
CA GLY A 835 -22.23 0.89 -4.60
C GLY A 835 -22.81 1.38 -5.94
N ILE A 836 -22.33 2.52 -6.46
CA ILE A 836 -22.72 3.00 -7.79
C ILE A 836 -22.11 2.11 -8.88
N TYR A 837 -20.84 1.72 -8.75
CA TYR A 837 -20.18 0.83 -9.71
C TYR A 837 -20.80 -0.57 -9.72
N GLU A 838 -21.14 -1.12 -8.56
CA GLU A 838 -21.83 -2.40 -8.43
C GLU A 838 -23.21 -2.35 -9.12
N ALA A 839 -24.06 -1.39 -8.76
CA ALA A 839 -25.39 -1.26 -9.34
C ALA A 839 -25.35 -0.93 -10.83
N HIS A 840 -24.35 -0.17 -11.29
CA HIS A 840 -24.17 0.11 -12.71
C HIS A 840 -23.66 -1.13 -13.46
N ALA A 841 -22.75 -1.92 -12.89
CA ALA A 841 -22.33 -3.20 -13.49
C ALA A 841 -23.51 -4.17 -13.64
N GLU A 842 -24.40 -4.23 -12.64
CA GLU A 842 -25.67 -4.96 -12.73
C GLU A 842 -26.53 -4.48 -13.92
N LEU A 843 -26.64 -3.16 -14.11
CA LEU A 843 -27.34 -2.56 -15.25
C LEU A 843 -26.72 -2.97 -16.57
N LEU A 844 -25.40 -2.88 -16.70
CA LEU A 844 -24.67 -3.25 -17.92
C LEU A 844 -24.86 -4.72 -18.28
N TYR A 845 -24.79 -5.62 -17.30
CA TYR A 845 -24.97 -7.08 -17.50
C TYR A 845 -26.44 -7.47 -17.75
N SER A 846 -27.38 -6.57 -17.46
CA SER A 846 -28.81 -6.72 -17.77
C SER A 846 -29.19 -6.26 -19.19
N LEU A 847 -28.25 -5.71 -19.96
CA LEU A 847 -28.49 -5.29 -21.33
C LEU A 847 -28.62 -6.49 -22.29
N PRO A 848 -29.60 -6.47 -23.21
CA PRO A 848 -29.91 -7.61 -24.07
C PRO A 848 -28.88 -7.81 -25.18
N VAL A 849 -28.63 -9.08 -25.51
CA VAL A 849 -27.75 -9.50 -26.63
C VAL A 849 -28.60 -9.78 -27.88
N GLY A 850 -28.40 -9.01 -28.96
CA GLY A 850 -28.89 -9.32 -30.33
C GLY A 850 -29.78 -8.27 -31.02
N LEU A 851 -29.69 -8.22 -32.36
CA LEU A 851 -30.43 -7.33 -33.29
C LEU A 851 -31.89 -7.77 -33.52
N SER A 852 -32.65 -8.11 -32.48
CA SER A 852 -34.12 -8.20 -32.63
C SER A 852 -34.68 -6.79 -32.73
N SER A 853 -34.91 -6.34 -33.97
CA SER A 853 -35.43 -5.06 -34.43
C SER A 853 -36.86 -4.69 -33.94
N SER A 854 -37.20 -5.01 -32.70
CA SER A 854 -38.49 -4.65 -32.10
C SER A 854 -38.44 -4.62 -30.57
N ARG A 855 -37.63 -3.70 -30.01
CA ARG A 855 -37.85 -3.04 -28.70
C ARG A 855 -36.84 -1.89 -28.55
N ARG A 856 -37.25 -0.66 -28.90
CA ARG A 856 -36.47 0.58 -28.74
C ARG A 856 -36.30 1.04 -27.28
N LEU A 857 -36.93 0.34 -26.35
CA LEU A 857 -36.93 0.64 -24.92
C LEU A 857 -36.72 -0.68 -24.19
N VAL A 858 -35.61 -0.81 -23.48
CA VAL A 858 -35.35 -1.94 -22.59
C VAL A 858 -35.65 -1.45 -21.19
N VAL A 859 -36.75 -1.94 -20.61
CA VAL A 859 -37.03 -1.69 -19.18
C VAL A 859 -36.00 -2.52 -18.41
N ALA A 860 -35.09 -1.85 -17.69
CA ALA A 860 -34.18 -2.54 -16.78
C ALA A 860 -35.03 -3.31 -15.76
N ASN A 861 -34.50 -4.39 -15.20
CA ASN A 861 -35.20 -5.06 -14.11
C ASN A 861 -35.49 -4.02 -13.01
N SER A 862 -36.73 -3.92 -12.54
CA SER A 862 -37.14 -2.95 -11.53
C SER A 862 -36.24 -2.97 -10.29
N THR A 863 -35.65 -4.13 -10.00
CA THR A 863 -34.66 -4.31 -8.92
C THR A 863 -33.35 -3.57 -9.20
N VAL A 864 -32.82 -3.63 -10.42
CA VAL A 864 -31.54 -2.98 -10.79
C VAL A 864 -31.68 -1.45 -10.77
N ALA A 865 -32.77 -0.91 -11.33
CA ALA A 865 -33.05 0.52 -11.23
C ALA A 865 -33.18 0.98 -9.77
N THR A 866 -33.86 0.19 -8.93
CA THR A 866 -33.99 0.48 -7.49
C THR A 866 -32.63 0.44 -6.76
N ASN A 867 -31.78 -0.53 -7.08
CA ASN A 867 -30.44 -0.65 -6.49
C ASN A 867 -29.60 0.59 -6.84
N LEU A 868 -29.66 1.03 -8.10
CA LEU A 868 -28.92 2.19 -8.56
C LEU A 868 -29.41 3.49 -7.90
N ASP A 869 -30.73 3.71 -7.87
CA ASP A 869 -31.33 4.86 -7.19
C ASP A 869 -30.97 4.87 -5.70
N SER A 870 -30.95 3.70 -5.07
CA SER A 870 -30.57 3.56 -3.66
C SER A 870 -29.10 3.91 -3.43
N ALA A 871 -28.20 3.40 -4.27
CA ALA A 871 -26.76 3.71 -4.19
C ALA A 871 -26.49 5.20 -4.38
N ILE A 872 -27.10 5.83 -5.39
CA ILE A 872 -26.99 7.27 -5.64
C ILE A 872 -27.57 8.07 -4.47
N SER A 873 -28.74 7.67 -3.96
CA SER A 873 -29.36 8.34 -2.81
C SER A 873 -28.52 8.24 -1.55
N SER A 874 -27.90 7.09 -1.28
CA SER A 874 -27.03 6.93 -0.11
C SER A 874 -25.77 7.79 -0.22
N LEU A 875 -25.13 7.81 -1.40
CA LEU A 875 -23.94 8.62 -1.64
C LEU A 875 -24.23 10.13 -1.55
N THR A 876 -25.30 10.59 -2.20
CA THR A 876 -25.69 12.01 -2.16
C THR A 876 -26.16 12.44 -0.77
N THR A 877 -26.78 11.54 0.01
CA THR A 877 -27.11 11.80 1.42
C THR A 877 -25.85 11.92 2.28
N ALA A 878 -24.86 11.05 2.06
CA ALA A 878 -23.58 11.13 2.76
C ALA A 878 -22.86 12.45 2.45
N ALA A 879 -22.79 12.85 1.18
CA ALA A 879 -22.22 14.14 0.79
C ALA A 879 -22.98 15.32 1.44
N ALA A 880 -24.31 15.29 1.41
CA ALA A 880 -25.14 16.35 1.99
C ALA A 880 -25.09 16.42 3.54
N SER A 881 -24.55 15.40 4.20
CA SER A 881 -24.39 15.36 5.66
C SER A 881 -23.19 16.18 6.15
N ILE A 882 -22.26 16.53 5.26
CA ILE A 882 -21.07 17.32 5.59
C ILE A 882 -21.41 18.80 5.35
N GLN A 883 -21.85 19.51 6.39
CA GLN A 883 -22.26 20.92 6.29
C GLN A 883 -21.38 21.86 7.11
N THR A 884 -20.69 21.32 8.11
CA THR A 884 -19.86 22.06 9.05
C THR A 884 -18.48 21.43 9.17
N GLN A 885 -17.53 22.17 9.73
CA GLN A 885 -16.22 21.63 10.07
C GLN A 885 -16.32 20.47 11.08
N GLU A 886 -17.27 20.54 12.03
CA GLU A 886 -17.53 19.44 12.98
C GLU A 886 -17.95 18.15 12.28
N ASP A 887 -18.74 18.24 11.19
CA ASP A 887 -19.14 17.07 10.40
C ASP A 887 -17.95 16.45 9.65
N LEU A 888 -17.03 17.29 9.15
CA LEU A 888 -15.79 16.84 8.52
C LEU A 888 -14.83 16.22 9.55
N GLU A 889 -14.74 16.81 10.75
CA GLU A 889 -13.98 16.26 11.88
C GLU A 889 -14.54 14.90 12.29
N ALA A 890 -15.86 14.74 12.33
CA ALA A 890 -16.52 13.46 12.60
C ALA A 890 -16.26 12.41 11.50
N LEU A 891 -16.27 12.82 10.23
CA LEU A 891 -15.89 11.93 9.11
C LEU A 891 -14.42 11.48 9.21
N CYS A 892 -13.58 12.31 9.82
CA CYS A 892 -12.16 12.13 10.00
C CYS A 892 -11.75 11.53 11.35
N GLU A 893 -12.71 11.17 12.20
CA GLU A 893 -12.45 10.62 13.54
C GLU A 893 -11.79 9.23 13.46
N ASP A 894 -12.17 8.42 12.46
CA ASP A 894 -11.69 7.04 12.26
C ASP A 894 -11.26 6.80 10.79
N PRO A 895 -10.11 7.33 10.33
CA PRO A 895 -9.65 7.14 8.96
C PRO A 895 -9.35 5.66 8.66
N ILE A 896 -9.91 5.14 7.56
CA ILE A 896 -9.85 3.71 7.20
C ILE A 896 -8.44 3.21 6.80
N ASN A 897 -7.53 4.13 6.45
CA ASN A 897 -6.14 3.85 6.09
C ASN A 897 -5.30 5.14 6.17
N THR A 898 -3.99 5.01 5.93
CA THR A 898 -3.05 6.14 5.97
C THR A 898 -3.33 7.22 4.91
N TYR A 899 -3.88 6.87 3.75
CA TYR A 899 -4.29 7.87 2.75
C TYR A 899 -5.49 8.69 3.24
N ALA A 900 -6.44 8.05 3.93
CA ALA A 900 -7.55 8.73 4.59
C ALA A 900 -7.08 9.65 5.72
N GLU A 901 -6.10 9.20 6.50
CA GLU A 901 -5.47 10.00 7.57
C GLU A 901 -4.78 11.25 6.99
N ASN A 902 -4.02 11.11 5.90
CA ASN A 902 -3.37 12.23 5.22
C ASN A 902 -4.38 13.20 4.59
N TYR A 903 -5.41 12.67 3.92
CA TYR A 903 -6.51 13.47 3.41
C TYR A 903 -7.14 14.28 4.54
N CYS A 904 -7.47 13.64 5.67
CA CYS A 904 -8.06 14.29 6.84
C CYS A 904 -7.15 15.36 7.44
N ALA A 905 -5.87 15.04 7.63
CA ALA A 905 -4.89 15.99 8.15
C ALA A 905 -4.81 17.25 7.26
N ASN A 906 -4.81 17.09 5.94
CA ASN A 906 -4.74 18.20 5.00
C ASN A 906 -6.04 19.01 4.94
N MET A 907 -7.19 18.34 4.92
CA MET A 907 -8.51 18.99 4.86
C MET A 907 -8.87 19.70 6.19
N LEU A 908 -8.49 19.15 7.35
CA LEU A 908 -8.79 19.74 8.67
C LEU A 908 -7.78 20.82 9.11
N ASN A 909 -6.52 20.73 8.70
CA ASN A 909 -5.49 21.72 9.04
C ASN A 909 -5.61 23.01 8.20
N ALA A 910 -6.56 23.04 7.26
CA ALA A 910 -6.79 24.16 6.37
C ALA A 910 -7.42 25.35 7.09
N THR A 911 -6.58 26.09 7.82
CA THR A 911 -6.80 27.51 8.18
C THR A 911 -6.90 28.44 6.94
N LEU A 912 -6.95 27.86 5.73
CA LEU A 912 -6.70 28.45 4.42
C LEU A 912 -7.95 28.88 3.64
N VAL A 913 -9.17 28.64 4.16
CA VAL A 913 -10.41 28.93 3.42
C VAL A 913 -10.51 30.41 3.02
N ASN A 914 -10.14 31.35 3.90
CA ASN A 914 -10.21 32.78 3.60
C ASN A 914 -9.08 33.27 2.68
N ASP A 915 -7.86 32.73 2.83
CA ASP A 915 -6.70 33.13 2.02
C ASP A 915 -6.76 32.51 0.60
N THR A 916 -7.30 31.31 0.45
CA THR A 916 -7.51 30.63 -0.85
C THR A 916 -8.59 31.32 -1.67
N ILE A 917 -9.73 31.67 -1.04
CA ILE A 917 -10.80 32.46 -1.70
C ILE A 917 -10.28 33.86 -2.07
N ALA A 918 -9.48 34.52 -1.23
CA ALA A 918 -8.88 35.81 -1.53
C ALA A 918 -7.88 35.74 -2.71
N THR A 919 -7.05 34.69 -2.75
CA THR A 919 -6.05 34.47 -3.80
C THR A 919 -6.71 34.09 -5.12
N ALA A 920 -7.68 33.18 -5.11
CA ALA A 920 -8.44 32.79 -6.30
C ALA A 920 -9.27 33.94 -6.87
N ASN A 921 -9.90 34.76 -6.02
CA ASN A 921 -10.58 35.97 -6.48
C ASN A 921 -9.61 36.99 -7.09
N ALA A 922 -8.40 37.15 -6.55
CA ALA A 922 -7.37 38.01 -7.13
C ALA A 922 -6.88 37.49 -8.49
N THR A 923 -6.69 36.17 -8.65
CA THR A 923 -6.32 35.54 -9.93
C THR A 923 -7.43 35.69 -10.98
N VAL A 924 -8.69 35.47 -10.59
CA VAL A 924 -9.85 35.67 -11.47
C VAL A 924 -10.01 37.15 -11.85
N GLU A 925 -9.84 38.09 -10.91
CA GLU A 925 -9.85 39.52 -11.21
C GLU A 925 -8.70 39.92 -12.15
N ALA A 926 -7.51 39.32 -12.01
CA ALA A 926 -6.39 39.55 -12.91
C ALA A 926 -6.66 39.03 -14.33
N ALA A 927 -7.21 37.82 -14.47
CA ALA A 927 -7.55 37.20 -15.75
C ALA A 927 -8.75 37.87 -16.45
N THR A 928 -9.70 38.42 -15.68
CA THR A 928 -10.87 39.13 -16.23
C THR A 928 -10.61 40.62 -16.50
N ASN A 929 -9.61 41.25 -15.87
CA ASN A 929 -9.23 42.65 -16.14
C ASN A 929 -8.18 42.80 -17.27
N THR A 930 -7.40 41.76 -17.59
CA THR A 930 -6.42 41.79 -18.70
C THR A 930 -7.09 41.84 -20.07
N SER A 931 -8.30 41.29 -20.22
CA SER A 931 -9.10 41.35 -21.45
C SER A 931 -9.76 42.72 -21.71
N ILE A 932 -9.82 43.61 -20.72
CA ILE A 932 -10.37 44.97 -20.89
C ILE A 932 -9.30 45.95 -21.43
N ASN A 933 -8.01 45.62 -21.31
CA ASN A 933 -6.91 46.55 -21.63
C ASN A 933 -6.19 46.29 -22.96
N THR A 934 -6.60 45.30 -23.77
CA THR A 934 -5.97 45.03 -25.07
C THR A 934 -6.60 45.73 -26.27
N ASP A 935 -7.58 46.62 -26.10
CA ASP A 935 -8.23 47.30 -27.25
C ASP A 935 -8.25 48.84 -27.22
N VAL A 936 -7.26 49.48 -26.59
CA VAL A 936 -7.08 50.95 -26.68
C VAL A 936 -5.62 51.39 -26.80
N SER A 937 -4.84 50.87 -27.76
CA SER A 937 -3.59 51.57 -28.13
C SER A 937 -2.98 51.33 -29.52
N SER A 938 -3.73 50.90 -30.54
CA SER A 938 -3.15 50.80 -31.90
C SER A 938 -4.08 51.23 -33.02
N THR A 939 -4.56 52.47 -32.98
CA THR A 939 -4.95 53.17 -34.22
C THR A 939 -4.76 54.68 -34.13
N ARG A 940 -3.48 55.12 -34.16
CA ARG A 940 -3.18 56.49 -34.60
C ARG A 940 -1.75 56.62 -35.12
N MET A 941 -1.61 56.40 -36.42
CA MET A 941 -0.89 57.27 -37.38
C MET A 941 -0.27 56.43 -38.50
N LEU A 942 -0.96 56.38 -39.64
CA LEU A 942 -0.35 56.71 -40.92
C LEU A 942 -1.38 57.54 -41.71
N ARG A 943 -1.03 58.81 -41.94
CA ARG A 943 -1.69 59.72 -42.89
C ARG A 943 -1.22 59.35 -44.30
N GLY A 944 -2.14 59.39 -45.27
CA GLY A 944 -1.84 59.27 -46.70
C GLY A 944 -3.02 58.71 -47.46
#